data_AF-G8RQT7-F1
#
_entry.id   AF-G8RQT7-F1
#
_cell.length_a   1.000
_cell.length_b   1.000
_cell.length_c   1.000
_cell.angle_alpha   90.00
_cell.angle_beta   90.00
_cell.angle_gamma   90.00
#
_symmetry.space_group_name_H-M   'P 1'
#
loop_
_entity.id
_entity.type
_entity.pdbx_description
1 polymer ?
#
loop_
_entity_poly.entity_id
_entity_poly.type
_entity_poly.pdbx_seq_one_letter_code
_entity_poly.pdbx_strand_id
1 'polypeptide(L)'
;MPPRRNRDQTAPKPTSPTGKTDGEAADFDPRAQSGTYLTTAQGLRLPDTDHSLKAGDRGPSLLEDFHLREKITHFDHERIPERVVHARGAAAHGVFEAYGNAASFTKADFLGRKGKKTEVFCRFSTVLGSRGSADTVRDTRGFAVKFYTDEGNFDLVGNNIPVFFIQDGIKFPDIVHAAKPHPDREIPQAQSAHDTFWDFVSLHTEATHHVLWNMSDRGIPRSYRTMEGFGVHTFRLVNRKGKTSLVKFHWKPVAGVHSLVWEEAQIAAGCDPDFHRRDMADGIEAGAYLEYELGLQVMPDDGSDSFEGIDLLDPTKMVPEEVVPVQLVGKLTLNRNPTNYFAETEQVAFHTGNLVPGIEPTNDPLMQARLFSYLDTQLTRLGGPNFTQLPINRPHCPVNDMLRDGMHQTAIHTGQAPYRPNSIDDGEPFVADADEGGYVQTPRHIEGPAVRAQPASFDDHFTQAAMFYRSLSYVEQVHIIEAFTFELGKCYEQAIKERQLEVLANVDADLCKQVAIGLGLPAPKGKPPADTLPSAALSQIVATPGPIDGRKIGIIAGADSDLAGVNKLVQAIQGLGATPLVTAPIGGVLKAGRRSVIVERTLLTARSIEYDALVVADGTTPTRDIKLVVMLQEAFRHCKPIAAWGDGTAALSAAGIELDAAGVLVAGSVDKKFIAALAGAVGLHRVWDRTVDVMASEVAPAR
;
A
#
# COMPACT_ATOMS: atom_id res chain seq x y z
N MET A 1 13.90 -8.26 49.26
CA MET A 1 14.91 -7.24 48.93
C MET A 1 15.86 -7.97 48.04
N PRO A 2 15.91 -7.64 46.73
CA PRO A 2 16.88 -8.24 45.85
C PRO A 2 18.25 -8.04 46.49
N PRO A 3 19.20 -8.98 46.39
CA PRO A 3 20.55 -8.74 46.82
C PRO A 3 20.96 -7.39 46.20
N ARG A 4 21.16 -6.38 47.06
CA ARG A 4 21.50 -5.03 46.61
C ARG A 4 22.69 -5.21 45.69
N ARG A 5 22.54 -4.76 44.45
CA ARG A 5 23.59 -4.85 43.44
C ARG A 5 24.91 -4.51 44.10
N ASN A 6 25.85 -5.45 44.07
CA ASN A 6 27.14 -5.21 44.67
C ASN A 6 27.70 -3.93 44.04
N ARG A 7 28.31 -3.05 44.85
CA ARG A 7 28.77 -1.72 44.39
C ARG A 7 29.81 -1.80 43.25
N ASP A 8 30.39 -2.98 43.05
CA ASP A 8 31.33 -3.31 41.98
C ASP A 8 30.65 -3.63 40.63
N GLN A 9 29.31 -3.67 40.57
CA GLN A 9 28.55 -3.91 39.33
C GLN A 9 27.70 -2.71 38.95
N THR A 10 28.09 -2.01 37.88
CA THR A 10 27.31 -0.91 37.29
C THR A 10 27.23 -1.11 35.78
N ALA A 11 26.05 -0.91 35.18
CA ALA A 11 25.92 -0.91 33.73
C ALA A 11 26.68 0.31 33.15
N PRO A 12 27.18 0.23 31.90
CA PRO A 12 27.68 1.39 31.17
C PRO A 12 26.66 2.53 31.16
N LYS A 13 27.14 3.77 31.13
CA LYS A 13 26.25 4.92 30.97
C LYS A 13 25.51 4.81 29.62
N PRO A 14 24.20 5.07 29.56
CA PRO A 14 23.50 5.17 28.30
C PRO A 14 24.13 6.25 27.40
N THR A 15 24.49 5.87 26.19
CA THR A 15 24.98 6.76 25.15
C THR A 15 24.18 6.52 23.88
N SER A 16 23.73 7.59 23.25
CA SER A 16 23.10 7.54 21.94
C SER A 16 24.05 6.99 20.87
N PRO A 17 23.53 6.57 19.70
CA PRO A 17 24.37 6.14 18.57
C PRO A 17 25.37 7.21 18.08
N THR A 18 25.16 8.49 18.45
CA THR A 18 26.07 9.60 18.10
C THR A 18 27.06 9.95 19.22
N GLY A 19 27.10 9.15 20.29
CA GLY A 19 28.01 9.33 21.42
C GLY A 19 27.56 10.37 22.45
N LYS A 20 26.35 10.92 22.33
CA LYS A 20 25.76 11.87 23.30
C LYS A 20 25.08 11.17 24.47
N THR A 21 25.20 11.73 25.66
CA THR A 21 24.50 11.29 26.88
C THR A 21 23.27 12.15 27.16
N ASP A 22 22.28 11.61 27.87
CA ASP A 22 20.96 12.24 28.08
C ASP A 22 21.00 13.64 28.74
N GLY A 23 22.10 14.00 29.42
CA GLY A 23 22.30 15.34 30.01
C GLY A 23 22.88 16.40 29.06
N GLU A 24 23.49 15.98 27.94
CA GLU A 24 24.04 16.88 26.91
C GLU A 24 23.04 17.15 25.76
N ALA A 25 21.89 16.46 25.78
CA ALA A 25 20.92 16.42 24.68
C ALA A 25 19.73 17.39 24.83
N ALA A 26 19.69 18.25 25.85
CA ALA A 26 18.53 19.11 26.11
C ALA A 26 18.17 20.06 24.94
N ASP A 27 19.16 20.42 24.10
CA ASP A 27 18.98 21.34 22.96
C ASP A 27 19.09 20.67 21.57
N PHE A 28 19.35 19.35 21.47
CA PHE A 28 19.61 18.66 20.19
C PHE A 28 19.06 17.22 20.16
N ASP A 29 18.58 16.76 18.99
CA ASP A 29 18.19 15.37 18.78
C ASP A 29 19.41 14.43 18.94
N PRO A 30 19.41 13.48 19.91
CA PRO A 30 20.54 12.59 20.16
C PRO A 30 20.84 11.64 18.98
N ARG A 31 19.95 11.54 17.99
CA ARG A 31 20.15 10.77 16.76
C ARG A 31 20.88 11.59 15.68
N ALA A 32 20.91 12.91 15.81
CA ALA A 32 21.53 13.79 14.82
C ALA A 32 23.06 13.85 15.01
N GLN A 33 23.79 13.85 13.88
CA GLN A 33 25.23 14.12 13.87
C GLN A 33 25.46 15.56 14.37
N SER A 34 26.01 15.71 15.57
CA SER A 34 26.12 16.99 16.28
C SER A 34 27.56 17.42 16.58
N GLY A 35 28.55 16.63 16.17
CA GLY A 35 29.97 16.97 16.31
C GLY A 35 30.46 17.94 15.24
N THR A 36 31.46 18.77 15.57
CA THR A 36 32.09 19.72 14.62
C THR A 36 32.99 19.04 13.58
N TYR A 37 33.48 17.83 13.87
CA TYR A 37 34.45 17.12 13.04
C TYR A 37 33.90 15.78 12.56
N LEU A 38 34.24 15.40 11.34
CA LEU A 38 33.99 14.06 10.82
C LEU A 38 34.83 13.03 11.59
N THR A 39 34.24 11.89 11.90
CA THR A 39 34.89 10.81 12.64
C THR A 39 34.71 9.45 11.96
N THR A 40 35.54 8.49 12.35
CA THR A 40 35.25 7.06 12.20
C THR A 40 34.03 6.64 13.05
N ALA A 41 33.53 5.42 12.85
CA ALA A 41 32.46 4.86 13.70
C ALA A 41 32.91 4.68 15.16
N GLN A 42 34.23 4.63 15.40
CA GLN A 42 34.85 4.58 16.74
C GLN A 42 35.11 5.98 17.34
N GLY A 43 34.66 7.06 16.68
CA GLY A 43 34.79 8.43 17.17
C GLY A 43 36.16 9.09 16.94
N LEU A 44 37.06 8.49 16.14
CA LEU A 44 38.36 9.08 15.80
C LEU A 44 38.20 10.15 14.71
N ARG A 45 38.68 11.37 14.96
CA ARG A 45 38.63 12.47 13.98
C ARG A 45 39.51 12.20 12.77
N LEU A 46 39.01 12.55 11.59
CA LEU A 46 39.67 12.30 10.32
C LEU A 46 40.18 13.61 9.70
N PRO A 47 41.46 13.68 9.27
CA PRO A 47 42.00 14.87 8.61
C PRO A 47 41.70 14.91 7.10
N ASP A 48 41.39 13.77 6.47
CA ASP A 48 41.15 13.62 5.03
C ASP A 48 40.27 12.38 4.79
N THR A 49 39.35 12.47 3.83
CA THR A 49 38.46 11.36 3.40
C THR A 49 38.39 11.18 1.89
N ASP A 50 39.17 11.96 1.15
CA ASP A 50 39.18 11.97 -0.31
C ASP A 50 40.32 11.09 -0.86
N HIS A 51 41.32 10.78 -0.02
CA HIS A 51 42.49 10.01 -0.41
C HIS A 51 42.76 8.84 0.53
N SER A 52 43.08 7.68 -0.04
CA SER A 52 43.70 6.57 0.72
C SER A 52 45.14 6.91 1.12
N LEU A 53 45.57 6.36 2.25
CA LEU A 53 46.97 6.29 2.65
C LEU A 53 47.74 5.40 1.66
N LYS A 54 48.83 5.95 1.10
CA LYS A 54 49.64 5.33 0.04
C LYS A 54 51.14 5.48 0.32
N ALA A 55 51.96 4.61 -0.26
CA ALA A 55 53.42 4.77 -0.28
C ALA A 55 53.86 5.87 -1.28
N GLY A 56 53.64 7.13 -0.92
CA GLY A 56 53.78 8.28 -1.83
C GLY A 56 52.47 8.58 -2.57
N ASP A 57 52.34 9.78 -3.13
CA ASP A 57 51.12 10.28 -3.78
C ASP A 57 50.62 9.40 -4.96
N ARG A 58 51.55 8.73 -5.65
CA ARG A 58 51.29 7.80 -6.76
C ARG A 58 51.61 6.33 -6.44
N GLY A 59 51.90 6.01 -5.18
CA GLY A 59 52.23 4.65 -4.74
C GLY A 59 50.99 3.78 -4.46
N PRO A 60 51.20 2.49 -4.12
CA PRO A 60 50.10 1.60 -3.72
C PRO A 60 49.44 2.04 -2.41
N SER A 61 48.14 1.78 -2.26
CA SER A 61 47.44 1.93 -0.97
C SER A 61 47.99 0.96 0.07
N LEU A 62 48.05 1.41 1.32
CA LEU A 62 48.58 0.63 2.44
C LEU A 62 47.44 -0.03 3.23
N LEU A 63 47.60 -1.31 3.56
CA LEU A 63 46.59 -2.07 4.32
C LEU A 63 46.38 -1.51 5.74
N GLU A 64 47.36 -0.78 6.28
CA GLU A 64 47.23 -0.13 7.59
C GLU A 64 46.20 1.01 7.62
N ASP A 65 45.73 1.49 6.45
CA ASP A 65 44.67 2.48 6.34
C ASP A 65 43.35 1.98 6.93
N PHE A 66 43.11 2.31 8.19
CA PHE A 66 41.91 1.90 8.91
C PHE A 66 40.66 2.64 8.43
N HIS A 67 40.78 3.89 7.98
CA HIS A 67 39.62 4.64 7.54
C HIS A 67 39.09 4.10 6.22
N LEU A 68 39.98 3.83 5.26
CA LEU A 68 39.61 3.16 4.01
C LEU A 68 38.90 1.84 4.29
N ARG A 69 39.51 0.97 5.11
CA ARG A 69 38.94 -0.34 5.44
C ARG A 69 37.59 -0.22 6.12
N GLU A 70 37.44 0.62 7.15
CA GLU A 70 36.18 0.76 7.88
C GLU A 70 35.06 1.31 6.98
N LYS A 71 35.34 2.36 6.20
CA LYS A 71 34.37 3.00 5.29
C LYS A 71 33.88 2.01 4.21
N ILE A 72 34.80 1.29 3.57
CA ILE A 72 34.47 0.27 2.57
C ILE A 72 33.75 -0.92 3.21
N THR A 73 34.20 -1.38 4.38
CA THR A 73 33.53 -2.49 5.09
C THR A 73 32.08 -2.15 5.40
N HIS A 74 31.78 -0.94 5.90
CA HIS A 74 30.40 -0.56 6.17
C HIS A 74 29.58 -0.49 4.87
N PHE A 75 30.13 0.12 3.81
CA PHE A 75 29.47 0.20 2.50
C PHE A 75 29.13 -1.19 1.92
N ASP A 76 30.07 -2.12 1.97
CA ASP A 76 29.91 -3.50 1.45
C ASP A 76 28.81 -4.29 2.18
N HIS A 77 28.44 -3.87 3.40
CA HIS A 77 27.45 -4.54 4.26
C HIS A 77 26.19 -3.69 4.50
N GLU A 78 25.92 -2.68 3.67
CA GLU A 78 24.71 -1.86 3.79
C GLU A 78 23.42 -2.61 3.47
N ARG A 79 23.48 -3.68 2.67
CA ARG A 79 22.28 -4.41 2.23
C ARG A 79 21.95 -5.54 3.19
N ILE A 80 20.67 -5.61 3.57
CA ILE A 80 20.05 -6.74 4.26
C ILE A 80 19.11 -7.47 3.28
N PRO A 81 18.71 -8.73 3.55
CA PRO A 81 17.70 -9.38 2.75
C PRO A 81 16.43 -8.54 2.67
N GLU A 82 15.84 -8.43 1.48
CA GLU A 82 14.50 -7.86 1.34
C GLU A 82 13.44 -8.79 1.93
N ARG A 83 12.19 -8.30 2.05
CA ARG A 83 11.08 -9.19 2.42
C ARG A 83 10.82 -10.18 1.28
N VAL A 84 10.54 -11.44 1.61
CA VAL A 84 10.28 -12.51 0.62
C VAL A 84 9.10 -12.16 -0.31
N VAL A 85 8.07 -11.54 0.25
CA VAL A 85 6.94 -10.90 -0.44
C VAL A 85 6.78 -9.48 0.10
N HIS A 86 6.14 -8.60 -0.66
CA HIS A 86 5.97 -7.20 -0.28
C HIS A 86 7.30 -6.43 -0.09
N ALA A 87 8.32 -6.79 -0.86
CA ALA A 87 9.64 -6.15 -0.81
C ALA A 87 9.57 -4.66 -1.19
N ARG A 88 8.88 -4.34 -2.28
CA ARG A 88 8.65 -2.96 -2.72
C ARG A 88 7.52 -2.33 -1.91
N GLY A 89 7.80 -1.19 -1.28
CA GLY A 89 6.81 -0.46 -0.50
C GLY A 89 7.19 0.98 -0.20
N ALA A 90 6.36 1.64 0.59
CA ALA A 90 6.56 2.97 1.13
C ALA A 90 5.83 3.07 2.48
N ALA A 91 6.36 3.84 3.42
CA ALA A 91 5.75 3.97 4.75
C ALA A 91 5.74 5.40 5.25
N ALA A 92 4.84 5.67 6.18
CA ALA A 92 4.67 6.96 6.84
C ALA A 92 4.25 6.77 8.30
N HIS A 93 4.61 7.75 9.12
CA HIS A 93 4.10 7.91 10.47
C HIS A 93 2.72 8.57 10.43
N GLY A 94 1.93 8.30 11.47
CA GLY A 94 0.64 8.94 11.63
C GLY A 94 0.08 8.78 13.03
N VAL A 95 -1.22 9.09 13.14
CA VAL A 95 -2.00 8.92 14.35
C VAL A 95 -3.32 8.25 14.00
N PHE A 96 -3.73 7.28 14.81
CA PHE A 96 -5.08 6.75 14.84
C PHE A 96 -5.88 7.40 15.97
N GLU A 97 -7.08 7.87 15.68
CA GLU A 97 -8.01 8.45 16.65
C GLU A 97 -9.30 7.63 16.72
N ALA A 98 -9.61 7.07 17.90
CA ALA A 98 -10.80 6.24 18.08
C ALA A 98 -12.09 7.08 18.24
N TYR A 99 -13.21 6.57 17.72
CA TYR A 99 -14.53 7.19 17.89
C TYR A 99 -15.22 6.82 19.20
N GLY A 100 -14.72 5.80 19.92
CA GLY A 100 -15.21 5.39 21.24
C GLY A 100 -16.51 4.58 21.22
N ASN A 101 -16.86 3.98 20.09
CA ASN A 101 -18.07 3.17 19.88
C ASN A 101 -17.80 1.65 19.76
N ALA A 102 -16.55 1.19 19.99
CA ALA A 102 -16.19 -0.23 19.86
C ALA A 102 -16.23 -1.03 21.18
N ALA A 103 -16.49 -0.37 22.32
CA ALA A 103 -16.39 -0.98 23.65
C ALA A 103 -17.38 -2.15 23.90
N SER A 104 -18.46 -2.23 23.11
CA SER A 104 -19.40 -3.37 23.14
C SER A 104 -18.79 -4.65 22.58
N PHE A 105 -17.77 -4.55 21.73
CA PHE A 105 -17.17 -5.68 21.00
C PHE A 105 -15.78 -6.02 21.50
N THR A 106 -14.99 -5.03 21.93
CA THR A 106 -13.60 -5.25 22.38
C THR A 106 -13.25 -4.51 23.67
N LYS A 107 -12.32 -5.07 24.43
CA LYS A 107 -11.65 -4.42 25.56
C LYS A 107 -10.33 -3.72 25.20
N ALA A 108 -9.88 -3.79 23.94
CA ALA A 108 -8.63 -3.18 23.49
C ALA A 108 -8.62 -1.66 23.73
N ASP A 109 -7.66 -1.17 24.52
CA ASP A 109 -7.73 0.21 25.02
C ASP A 109 -7.58 1.26 23.92
N PHE A 110 -6.85 0.98 22.83
CA PHE A 110 -6.69 1.90 21.69
C PHE A 110 -8.01 2.21 20.96
N LEU A 111 -9.05 1.38 21.11
CA LEU A 111 -10.40 1.58 20.56
C LEU A 111 -11.42 2.06 21.61
N GLY A 112 -11.05 2.02 22.90
CA GLY A 112 -12.00 2.06 24.00
C GLY A 112 -12.56 3.46 24.34
N ARG A 113 -11.86 4.54 23.99
CA ARG A 113 -12.22 5.92 24.38
C ARG A 113 -12.26 6.84 23.18
N LYS A 114 -13.34 7.63 23.06
CA LYS A 114 -13.48 8.65 22.00
C LYS A 114 -12.35 9.66 22.09
N GLY A 115 -11.72 9.97 20.96
CA GLY A 115 -10.61 10.90 20.87
C GLY A 115 -9.28 10.35 21.39
N LYS A 116 -9.22 9.06 21.79
CA LYS A 116 -7.94 8.45 22.16
C LYS A 116 -7.06 8.40 20.91
N LYS A 117 -5.90 9.02 21.01
CA LYS A 117 -4.87 9.03 19.96
C LYS A 117 -3.84 7.94 20.23
N THR A 118 -3.52 7.18 19.19
CA THR A 118 -2.51 6.14 19.20
C THR A 118 -1.54 6.43 18.06
N GLU A 119 -0.25 6.52 18.37
CA GLU A 119 0.75 6.67 17.32
C GLU A 119 0.80 5.41 16.45
N VAL A 120 1.05 5.59 15.16
CA VAL A 120 1.11 4.48 14.22
C VAL A 120 2.23 4.64 13.21
N PHE A 121 2.68 3.51 12.66
CA PHE A 121 3.48 3.47 11.46
C PHE A 121 2.80 2.56 10.44
N CYS A 122 2.54 3.09 9.25
CA CYS A 122 1.86 2.39 8.18
C CYS A 122 2.81 2.15 7.01
N ARG A 123 2.85 0.93 6.48
CA ARG A 123 3.59 0.57 5.28
C ARG A 123 2.65 0.00 4.22
N PHE A 124 2.65 0.64 3.06
CA PHE A 124 2.05 0.13 1.83
C PHE A 124 3.08 -0.62 0.99
N SER A 125 2.63 -1.54 0.14
CA SER A 125 3.52 -2.34 -0.70
C SER A 125 2.81 -2.98 -1.89
N THR A 126 3.55 -3.36 -2.92
CA THR A 126 3.12 -4.42 -3.87
C THR A 126 3.38 -5.79 -3.22
N VAL A 127 3.26 -6.92 -3.94
CA VAL A 127 3.53 -8.26 -3.39
C VAL A 127 4.71 -8.94 -4.09
N LEU A 128 4.64 -9.06 -5.42
CA LEU A 128 5.51 -9.94 -6.19
C LEU A 128 6.89 -9.34 -6.43
N GLY A 129 6.94 -8.05 -6.73
CA GLY A 129 8.17 -7.39 -7.13
C GLY A 129 9.23 -7.33 -6.04
N SER A 130 10.50 -7.46 -6.42
CA SER A 130 11.65 -7.15 -5.55
C SER A 130 11.70 -5.65 -5.21
N ARG A 131 12.52 -5.23 -4.24
CA ARG A 131 12.52 -3.88 -3.67
C ARG A 131 12.69 -2.73 -4.67
N GLY A 132 13.32 -2.99 -5.82
CA GLY A 132 13.56 -2.04 -6.90
C GLY A 132 12.52 -2.06 -8.03
N SER A 133 11.47 -2.89 -7.92
CA SER A 133 10.36 -2.93 -8.89
C SER A 133 9.51 -1.64 -8.86
N ALA A 134 8.66 -1.47 -9.88
CA ALA A 134 7.81 -0.30 -10.03
C ALA A 134 6.55 -0.35 -9.14
N ASP A 135 6.06 0.82 -8.73
CA ASP A 135 4.87 0.97 -7.87
C ASP A 135 3.54 0.64 -8.58
N THR A 136 3.39 1.01 -9.85
CA THR A 136 2.11 0.99 -10.59
C THR A 136 1.86 -0.31 -11.36
N VAL A 137 2.46 -1.43 -10.94
CA VAL A 137 2.20 -2.75 -11.54
C VAL A 137 0.79 -3.26 -11.24
N ARG A 138 0.27 -4.22 -12.01
CA ARG A 138 -0.94 -4.97 -11.63
C ARG A 138 -0.56 -5.98 -10.56
N ASP A 139 -1.03 -5.75 -9.34
CA ASP A 139 -0.70 -6.59 -8.19
C ASP A 139 -1.68 -6.31 -7.04
N THR A 140 -1.74 -7.21 -6.07
CA THR A 140 -2.29 -6.86 -4.75
C THR A 140 -1.44 -5.79 -4.10
N ARG A 141 -2.04 -4.93 -3.28
CA ARG A 141 -1.31 -4.01 -2.41
C ARG A 141 -1.42 -4.42 -0.95
N GLY A 142 -0.29 -4.52 -0.27
CA GLY A 142 -0.24 -4.67 1.19
C GLY A 142 -0.55 -3.35 1.89
N PHE A 143 -1.29 -3.43 2.99
CA PHE A 143 -1.65 -2.31 3.86
C PHE A 143 -1.44 -2.75 5.32
N ALA A 144 -0.23 -2.52 5.84
CA ALA A 144 0.16 -2.93 7.18
C ALA A 144 0.26 -1.72 8.12
N VAL A 145 -0.47 -1.76 9.24
CA VAL A 145 -0.48 -0.69 10.26
C VAL A 145 -0.04 -1.25 11.60
N LYS A 146 1.02 -0.65 12.17
CA LYS A 146 1.49 -0.90 13.54
C LYS A 146 0.93 0.18 14.44
N PHE A 147 0.22 -0.23 15.47
CA PHE A 147 -0.32 0.62 16.52
C PHE A 147 0.58 0.50 17.75
N TYR A 148 1.20 1.60 18.17
CA TYR A 148 1.97 1.66 19.40
C TYR A 148 1.03 1.94 20.57
N THR A 149 0.34 0.91 21.06
CA THR A 149 -0.66 1.06 22.13
C THR A 149 -0.01 1.04 23.51
N ASP A 150 -0.78 1.47 24.52
CA ASP A 150 -0.36 1.39 25.94
C ASP A 150 -0.29 -0.06 26.46
N GLU A 151 -0.88 -1.01 25.72
CA GLU A 151 -1.00 -2.44 26.08
C GLU A 151 -0.13 -3.34 25.18
N GLY A 152 0.87 -2.75 24.50
CA GLY A 152 1.73 -3.44 23.54
C GLY A 152 1.48 -3.02 22.09
N ASN A 153 2.32 -3.50 21.17
CA ASN A 153 2.12 -3.24 19.75
C ASN A 153 1.02 -4.15 19.19
N PHE A 154 0.05 -3.56 18.49
CA PHE A 154 -0.91 -4.30 17.65
C PHE A 154 -0.57 -4.07 16.17
N ASP A 155 -0.49 -5.13 15.38
CA ASP A 155 -0.28 -5.02 13.94
C ASP A 155 -1.50 -5.53 13.16
N LEU A 156 -2.15 -4.63 12.42
CA LEU A 156 -3.17 -4.99 11.43
C LEU A 156 -2.49 -5.13 10.06
N VAL A 157 -2.18 -6.37 9.66
CA VAL A 157 -1.42 -6.68 8.45
C VAL A 157 -2.36 -7.15 7.32
N GLY A 158 -2.95 -6.17 6.64
CA GLY A 158 -3.96 -6.37 5.61
C GLY A 158 -3.47 -6.19 4.17
N ASN A 159 -4.42 -6.28 3.24
CA ASN A 159 -4.27 -6.00 1.80
C ASN A 159 -5.37 -5.04 1.32
N ASN A 160 -5.26 -4.52 0.10
CA ASN A 160 -6.30 -3.70 -0.54
C ASN A 160 -7.45 -4.49 -1.18
N ILE A 161 -7.43 -5.82 -1.04
CA ILE A 161 -8.43 -6.77 -1.55
C ILE A 161 -8.97 -7.57 -0.34
N PRO A 162 -10.29 -7.78 -0.21
CA PRO A 162 -10.91 -8.35 1.01
C PRO A 162 -10.72 -9.86 1.20
N VAL A 163 -10.15 -10.54 0.20
CA VAL A 163 -9.97 -11.99 0.15
C VAL A 163 -8.53 -12.33 -0.22
N PHE A 164 -8.15 -13.61 -0.15
CA PHE A 164 -6.83 -14.10 -0.56
C PHE A 164 -6.92 -15.16 -1.67
N PHE A 165 -5.78 -15.47 -2.31
CA PHE A 165 -5.71 -16.48 -3.39
C PHE A 165 -5.90 -17.92 -2.92
N ILE A 166 -5.64 -18.20 -1.65
CA ILE A 166 -5.58 -19.56 -1.12
C ILE A 166 -6.30 -19.66 0.21
N GLN A 167 -6.83 -20.83 0.51
CA GLN A 167 -7.55 -21.13 1.73
C GLN A 167 -6.62 -21.52 2.87
N ASP A 168 -5.60 -22.35 2.59
CA ASP A 168 -4.67 -22.87 3.59
C ASP A 168 -3.25 -22.33 3.38
N GLY A 169 -2.63 -21.85 4.46
CA GLY A 169 -1.30 -21.26 4.42
C GLY A 169 -0.17 -22.22 4.02
N ILE A 170 -0.39 -23.54 4.04
CA ILE A 170 0.59 -24.49 3.48
C ILE A 170 0.82 -24.27 1.98
N LYS A 171 -0.16 -23.72 1.26
CA LYS A 171 -0.08 -23.41 -0.18
C LYS A 171 0.60 -22.08 -0.47
N PHE A 172 0.96 -21.28 0.55
CA PHE A 172 1.53 -19.95 0.39
C PHE A 172 2.83 -19.94 -0.42
N PRO A 173 3.80 -20.84 -0.17
CA PRO A 173 5.00 -20.92 -1.02
C PRO A 173 4.67 -21.22 -2.48
N ASP A 174 3.67 -22.07 -2.75
CA ASP A 174 3.33 -22.48 -4.11
C ASP A 174 2.74 -21.34 -4.94
N ILE A 175 1.75 -20.61 -4.40
CA ILE A 175 1.18 -19.46 -5.12
C ILE A 175 2.23 -18.34 -5.28
N VAL A 176 3.07 -18.11 -4.27
CA VAL A 176 4.15 -17.11 -4.36
C VAL A 176 5.18 -17.51 -5.41
N HIS A 177 5.63 -18.76 -5.43
CA HIS A 177 6.56 -19.25 -6.46
C HIS A 177 5.93 -19.22 -7.86
N ALA A 178 4.65 -19.57 -7.97
CA ALA A 178 3.92 -19.53 -9.24
C ALA A 178 3.82 -18.11 -9.80
N ALA A 179 3.61 -17.11 -8.94
CA ALA A 179 3.46 -15.70 -9.30
C ALA A 179 4.78 -14.90 -9.38
N LYS A 180 5.84 -15.38 -8.72
CA LYS A 180 7.18 -14.78 -8.78
C LYS A 180 7.85 -15.06 -10.14
N PRO A 181 8.94 -14.34 -10.46
CA PRO A 181 9.70 -14.59 -11.67
C PRO A 181 10.13 -16.07 -11.78
N HIS A 182 10.14 -16.62 -12.99
CA HIS A 182 10.47 -18.03 -13.21
C HIS A 182 11.86 -18.38 -12.65
N PRO A 183 12.05 -19.54 -11.99
CA PRO A 183 13.30 -19.84 -11.29
C PRO A 183 14.51 -20.08 -12.21
N ASP A 184 14.30 -20.38 -13.48
CA ASP A 184 15.36 -20.64 -14.46
C ASP A 184 15.98 -19.35 -15.05
N ARG A 185 15.22 -18.24 -15.04
CA ARG A 185 15.59 -16.99 -15.72
C ARG A 185 15.26 -15.69 -14.99
N GLU A 186 14.54 -15.78 -13.88
CA GLU A 186 14.07 -14.65 -13.08
C GLU A 186 13.23 -13.63 -13.88
N ILE A 187 12.34 -14.13 -14.76
CA ILE A 187 11.44 -13.31 -15.59
C ILE A 187 10.01 -13.87 -15.48
N PRO A 188 8.97 -13.01 -15.46
CA PRO A 188 9.00 -11.54 -15.46
C PRO A 188 9.07 -10.93 -14.04
N GLN A 189 9.60 -9.71 -13.93
CA GLN A 189 9.61 -8.97 -12.67
C GLN A 189 8.25 -8.30 -12.41
N ALA A 190 7.68 -8.55 -11.22
CA ALA A 190 6.49 -7.89 -10.70
C ALA A 190 5.25 -7.96 -11.62
N GLN A 191 5.03 -9.09 -12.28
CA GLN A 191 3.92 -9.31 -13.22
C GLN A 191 3.40 -10.74 -13.06
N SER A 192 2.08 -10.93 -13.05
CA SER A 192 1.45 -12.26 -13.08
C SER A 192 1.27 -12.81 -14.50
N ALA A 193 1.63 -12.03 -15.53
CA ALA A 193 1.38 -12.31 -16.94
C ALA A 193 2.36 -13.34 -17.52
N HIS A 194 2.38 -14.55 -16.95
CA HIS A 194 3.23 -15.66 -17.37
C HIS A 194 2.66 -17.01 -16.97
N ASP A 195 3.17 -18.04 -17.63
CA ASP A 195 2.66 -19.41 -17.60
C ASP A 195 2.52 -19.97 -16.18
N THR A 196 3.55 -19.90 -15.33
CA THR A 196 3.49 -20.51 -13.99
C THR A 196 2.38 -19.97 -13.09
N PHE A 197 2.06 -18.67 -13.18
CA PHE A 197 0.97 -18.09 -12.40
C PHE A 197 -0.37 -18.64 -12.89
N TRP A 198 -0.61 -18.55 -14.19
CA TRP A 198 -1.85 -18.97 -14.82
C TRP A 198 -2.05 -20.49 -14.80
N ASP A 199 -0.97 -21.27 -14.79
CA ASP A 199 -1.02 -22.72 -14.54
C ASP A 199 -1.53 -23.02 -13.13
N PHE A 200 -0.98 -22.35 -12.12
CA PHE A 200 -1.41 -22.54 -10.73
C PHE A 200 -2.88 -22.16 -10.54
N VAL A 201 -3.29 -20.95 -10.92
CA VAL A 201 -4.66 -20.48 -10.64
C VAL A 201 -5.72 -21.19 -11.49
N SER A 202 -5.36 -21.74 -12.64
CA SER A 202 -6.29 -22.57 -13.44
C SER A 202 -6.48 -23.98 -12.86
N LEU A 203 -5.51 -24.50 -12.08
CA LEU A 203 -5.59 -25.78 -11.37
C LEU A 203 -6.10 -25.66 -9.93
N HIS A 204 -6.01 -24.46 -9.35
CA HIS A 204 -6.33 -24.19 -7.96
C HIS A 204 -7.48 -23.19 -7.88
N THR A 205 -8.69 -23.68 -8.15
CA THR A 205 -9.87 -22.83 -8.39
C THR A 205 -10.30 -21.99 -7.19
N GLU A 206 -9.87 -22.31 -5.96
CA GLU A 206 -10.04 -21.44 -4.78
C GLU A 206 -9.49 -20.00 -4.99
N ALA A 207 -8.50 -19.85 -5.89
CA ALA A 207 -7.91 -18.55 -6.24
C ALA A 207 -8.82 -17.65 -7.09
N THR A 208 -9.87 -18.20 -7.70
CA THR A 208 -10.67 -17.53 -8.74
C THR A 208 -11.21 -16.18 -8.28
N HIS A 209 -11.74 -16.10 -7.05
CA HIS A 209 -12.30 -14.86 -6.52
C HIS A 209 -11.23 -13.76 -6.42
N HIS A 210 -10.07 -14.06 -5.83
CA HIS A 210 -9.00 -13.07 -5.73
C HIS A 210 -8.40 -12.69 -7.11
N VAL A 211 -8.30 -13.64 -8.05
CA VAL A 211 -7.86 -13.35 -9.42
C VAL A 211 -8.76 -12.29 -10.08
N LEU A 212 -10.08 -12.40 -9.92
CA LEU A 212 -11.04 -11.39 -10.42
C LEU A 212 -10.76 -10.00 -9.85
N TRP A 213 -10.49 -9.89 -8.55
CA TRP A 213 -10.08 -8.63 -7.92
C TRP A 213 -8.76 -8.10 -8.49
N ASN A 214 -7.74 -8.96 -8.65
CA ASN A 214 -6.44 -8.56 -9.18
C ASN A 214 -6.50 -8.14 -10.68
N MET A 215 -7.37 -8.77 -11.46
CA MET A 215 -7.63 -8.41 -12.87
C MET A 215 -8.48 -7.15 -13.02
N SER A 216 -9.24 -6.77 -11.99
CA SER A 216 -9.93 -5.48 -11.96
C SER A 216 -8.97 -4.31 -11.75
N ASP A 217 -9.50 -3.10 -11.84
CA ASP A 217 -8.74 -1.88 -11.58
C ASP A 217 -8.25 -1.76 -10.12
N ARG A 218 -8.78 -2.59 -9.20
CA ARG A 218 -8.27 -2.71 -7.83
C ARG A 218 -6.81 -3.17 -7.80
N GLY A 219 -6.33 -3.86 -8.83
CA GLY A 219 -4.93 -4.27 -8.99
C GLY A 219 -3.98 -3.13 -9.42
N ILE A 220 -4.51 -1.98 -9.84
CA ILE A 220 -3.75 -0.82 -10.34
C ILE A 220 -4.22 0.50 -9.72
N PRO A 221 -4.17 0.65 -8.38
CA PRO A 221 -4.68 1.85 -7.71
C PRO A 221 -3.95 3.12 -8.16
N ARG A 222 -4.65 4.27 -8.15
CA ARG A 222 -4.08 5.58 -8.53
C ARG A 222 -3.10 6.10 -7.49
N SER A 223 -3.36 5.84 -6.22
CA SER A 223 -2.53 6.23 -5.09
C SER A 223 -2.80 5.25 -3.95
N TYR A 224 -1.86 5.10 -3.02
CA TYR A 224 -2.17 4.46 -1.75
C TYR A 224 -3.33 5.16 -1.03
N ARG A 225 -3.49 6.49 -1.18
CA ARG A 225 -4.59 7.28 -0.60
C ARG A 225 -5.97 6.84 -1.09
N THR A 226 -6.05 6.24 -2.28
CA THR A 226 -7.32 5.97 -2.97
C THR A 226 -7.61 4.47 -3.14
N MET A 227 -7.15 3.65 -2.19
CA MET A 227 -7.48 2.23 -2.15
C MET A 227 -8.03 1.88 -0.77
N GLU A 228 -8.92 0.90 -0.72
CA GLU A 228 -9.37 0.31 0.54
C GLU A 228 -8.26 -0.54 1.17
N GLY A 229 -8.49 -0.96 2.41
CA GLY A 229 -7.68 -1.94 3.10
C GLY A 229 -8.55 -2.92 3.87
N PHE A 230 -8.09 -4.16 4.02
CA PHE A 230 -8.85 -5.23 4.63
C PHE A 230 -7.93 -6.12 5.45
N GLY A 231 -8.38 -6.52 6.64
CA GLY A 231 -7.69 -7.55 7.44
C GLY A 231 -7.70 -8.93 6.78
N VAL A 232 -8.58 -9.14 5.79
CA VAL A 232 -8.90 -10.40 5.10
C VAL A 232 -9.52 -11.44 6.02
N HIS A 233 -8.77 -11.85 7.03
CA HIS A 233 -9.19 -12.86 8.00
C HIS A 233 -10.34 -12.37 8.87
N THR A 234 -11.11 -13.34 9.36
CA THR A 234 -11.99 -13.11 10.50
C THR A 234 -11.16 -13.15 11.78
N PHE A 235 -11.28 -12.13 12.61
CA PHE A 235 -10.70 -12.05 13.95
C PHE A 235 -11.80 -12.23 14.99
N ARG A 236 -11.43 -12.53 16.22
CA ARG A 236 -12.34 -12.54 17.37
C ARG A 236 -12.08 -11.30 18.23
N LEU A 237 -13.11 -10.52 18.50
CA LEU A 237 -13.05 -9.47 19.51
C LEU A 237 -13.66 -9.94 20.81
N VAL A 238 -13.06 -9.53 21.93
CA VAL A 238 -13.51 -9.90 23.27
C VAL A 238 -13.76 -8.61 24.07
N ASN A 239 -14.99 -8.41 24.53
CA ASN A 239 -15.32 -7.23 25.33
C ASN A 239 -15.00 -7.40 26.83
N ARG A 240 -15.19 -6.34 27.61
CA ARG A 240 -14.92 -6.34 29.07
C ARG A 240 -15.77 -7.33 29.88
N LYS A 241 -16.85 -7.87 29.30
CA LYS A 241 -17.70 -8.91 29.93
C LYS A 241 -17.31 -10.32 29.52
N GLY A 242 -16.21 -10.48 28.77
CA GLY A 242 -15.79 -11.76 28.20
C GLY A 242 -16.68 -12.29 27.09
N LYS A 243 -17.60 -11.46 26.55
CA LYS A 243 -18.40 -11.85 25.38
C LYS A 243 -17.59 -11.62 24.12
N THR A 244 -17.75 -12.53 23.17
CA THR A 244 -16.99 -12.53 21.93
C THR A 244 -17.84 -12.15 20.74
N SER A 245 -17.20 -11.69 19.68
CA SER A 245 -17.80 -11.44 18.36
C SER A 245 -16.77 -11.71 17.27
N LEU A 246 -17.20 -12.25 16.14
CA LEU A 246 -16.36 -12.42 14.97
C LEU A 246 -16.35 -11.11 14.17
N VAL A 247 -15.19 -10.69 13.66
CA VAL A 247 -15.05 -9.43 12.94
C VAL A 247 -14.17 -9.51 11.72
N LYS A 248 -14.49 -8.72 10.69
CA LYS A 248 -13.55 -8.37 9.62
C LYS A 248 -13.21 -6.88 9.72
N PHE A 249 -11.92 -6.56 9.62
CA PHE A 249 -11.41 -5.18 9.64
C PHE A 249 -11.38 -4.58 8.24
N HIS A 250 -11.77 -3.30 8.14
CA HIS A 250 -11.82 -2.51 6.90
C HIS A 250 -11.12 -1.16 7.09
N TRP A 251 -10.47 -0.66 6.04
CA TRP A 251 -9.99 0.72 5.92
C TRP A 251 -10.72 1.36 4.75
N LYS A 252 -11.54 2.37 5.02
CA LYS A 252 -12.26 3.14 4.01
C LYS A 252 -11.51 4.44 3.72
N PRO A 253 -10.98 4.66 2.50
CA PRO A 253 -10.22 5.86 2.18
C PRO A 253 -11.14 7.08 2.13
N VAL A 254 -10.78 8.15 2.84
CA VAL A 254 -11.53 9.42 2.80
C VAL A 254 -11.48 10.04 1.39
N ALA A 255 -10.39 9.82 0.66
CA ALA A 255 -10.20 10.32 -0.70
C ALA A 255 -10.97 9.53 -1.78
N GLY A 256 -11.78 8.54 -1.39
CA GLY A 256 -12.48 7.65 -2.32
C GLY A 256 -11.60 6.54 -2.90
N VAL A 257 -12.20 5.66 -3.71
CA VAL A 257 -11.50 4.50 -4.30
C VAL A 257 -11.28 4.75 -5.80
N HIS A 258 -10.02 4.85 -6.23
CA HIS A 258 -9.65 5.29 -7.57
C HIS A 258 -8.43 4.55 -8.09
N SER A 259 -8.39 4.32 -9.40
CA SER A 259 -7.41 3.46 -10.06
C SER A 259 -6.88 4.07 -11.36
N LEU A 260 -5.72 3.61 -11.81
CA LEU A 260 -5.21 3.91 -13.14
C LEU A 260 -5.96 3.06 -14.18
N VAL A 261 -5.78 3.37 -15.46
CA VAL A 261 -6.07 2.44 -16.55
C VAL A 261 -4.79 1.67 -16.94
N TRP A 262 -4.91 0.49 -17.54
CA TRP A 262 -3.75 -0.42 -17.67
C TRP A 262 -2.58 0.15 -18.48
N GLU A 263 -2.84 0.85 -19.58
CA GLU A 263 -1.77 1.50 -20.37
C GLU A 263 -1.05 2.58 -19.55
N GLU A 264 -1.80 3.42 -18.83
CA GLU A 264 -1.26 4.47 -17.97
C GLU A 264 -0.39 3.88 -16.85
N ALA A 265 -0.84 2.79 -16.24
CA ALA A 265 -0.12 2.06 -15.20
C ALA A 265 1.23 1.54 -15.70
N GLN A 266 1.29 0.98 -16.92
CA GLN A 266 2.53 0.54 -17.56
C GLN A 266 3.45 1.71 -17.94
N ILE A 267 2.90 2.82 -18.46
CA ILE A 267 3.69 4.02 -18.77
C ILE A 267 4.29 4.61 -17.49
N ALA A 268 3.50 4.71 -16.43
CA ALA A 268 3.96 5.18 -15.12
C ALA A 268 5.08 4.29 -14.57
N ALA A 269 4.95 2.97 -14.70
CA ALA A 269 5.97 2.02 -14.25
C ALA A 269 7.34 2.21 -14.93
N GLY A 270 7.35 2.71 -16.17
CA GLY A 270 8.57 3.05 -16.89
C GLY A 270 9.07 4.48 -16.65
N CYS A 271 8.18 5.48 -16.63
CA CYS A 271 8.54 6.89 -16.52
C CYS A 271 8.84 7.34 -15.08
N ASP A 272 8.11 6.82 -14.09
CA ASP A 272 8.33 7.08 -12.67
C ASP A 272 8.02 5.80 -11.87
N PRO A 273 8.96 4.83 -11.77
CA PRO A 273 8.74 3.61 -11.01
C PRO A 273 8.51 3.86 -9.50
N ASP A 274 8.76 5.08 -9.02
CA ASP A 274 8.49 5.54 -7.67
C ASP A 274 7.17 6.32 -7.52
N PHE A 275 6.26 6.23 -8.49
CA PHE A 275 5.04 7.05 -8.56
C PHE A 275 4.20 7.06 -7.27
N HIS A 276 3.86 5.89 -6.70
CA HIS A 276 3.04 5.86 -5.47
C HIS A 276 3.84 6.29 -4.23
N ARG A 277 5.13 5.94 -4.16
CA ARG A 277 6.02 6.40 -3.09
C ARG A 277 6.13 7.92 -3.09
N ARG A 278 6.31 8.52 -4.27
CA ARG A 278 6.40 9.96 -4.47
C ARG A 278 5.07 10.65 -4.19
N ASP A 279 3.95 10.13 -4.69
CA ASP A 279 2.60 10.66 -4.42
C ASP A 279 2.30 10.74 -2.91
N MET A 280 2.71 9.73 -2.13
CA MET A 280 2.58 9.74 -0.68
C MET A 280 3.51 10.78 -0.03
N ALA A 281 4.80 10.78 -0.39
CA ALA A 281 5.79 11.66 0.22
C ALA A 281 5.50 13.14 -0.05
N ASP A 282 5.30 13.50 -1.32
CA ASP A 282 4.97 14.86 -1.75
C ASP A 282 3.61 15.29 -1.19
N GLY A 283 2.63 14.38 -1.15
CA GLY A 283 1.30 14.67 -0.62
C GLY A 283 1.33 15.01 0.87
N ILE A 284 2.09 14.26 1.67
CA ILE A 284 2.29 14.56 3.09
C ILE A 284 2.99 15.91 3.27
N GLU A 285 4.03 16.20 2.48
CA GLU A 285 4.74 17.48 2.52
C GLU A 285 3.82 18.66 2.16
N ALA A 286 2.93 18.48 1.20
CA ALA A 286 1.93 19.46 0.78
C ALA A 286 0.73 19.59 1.74
N GLY A 287 0.66 18.79 2.81
CA GLY A 287 -0.47 18.77 3.75
C GLY A 287 -1.70 17.99 3.28
N ALA A 288 -1.62 17.32 2.11
CA ALA A 288 -2.63 16.39 1.63
C ALA A 288 -2.41 15.01 2.27
N TYR A 289 -2.72 14.89 3.56
CA TYR A 289 -2.51 13.65 4.32
C TYR A 289 -3.27 12.46 3.74
N LEU A 290 -2.80 11.24 4.05
CA LEU A 290 -3.53 10.02 3.71
C LEU A 290 -4.44 9.68 4.89
N GLU A 291 -5.74 9.61 4.63
CA GLU A 291 -6.75 9.43 5.67
C GLU A 291 -7.67 8.25 5.37
N TYR A 292 -7.89 7.41 6.38
CA TYR A 292 -8.75 6.22 6.29
C TYR A 292 -9.60 6.08 7.54
N GLU A 293 -10.85 5.67 7.38
CA GLU A 293 -11.68 5.26 8.51
C GLU A 293 -11.52 3.76 8.76
N LEU A 294 -11.22 3.38 10.01
CA LEU A 294 -11.23 2.00 10.45
C LEU A 294 -12.69 1.57 10.61
N GLY A 295 -13.06 0.49 9.94
CA GLY A 295 -14.38 -0.10 9.97
C GLY A 295 -14.36 -1.54 10.47
N LEU A 296 -15.45 -1.96 11.13
CA LEU A 296 -15.68 -3.33 11.57
C LEU A 296 -16.97 -3.87 10.98
N GLN A 297 -16.90 -5.01 10.29
CA GLN A 297 -18.08 -5.89 10.19
C GLN A 297 -18.11 -6.74 11.46
N VAL A 298 -19.25 -6.81 12.13
CA VAL A 298 -19.41 -7.54 13.39
C VAL A 298 -20.47 -8.61 13.24
N MET A 299 -20.08 -9.87 13.45
CA MET A 299 -20.91 -11.05 13.34
C MET A 299 -20.97 -11.80 14.68
N PRO A 300 -22.03 -12.59 14.93
CA PRO A 300 -22.12 -13.44 16.10
C PRO A 300 -20.93 -14.43 16.20
N ASP A 301 -20.51 -14.73 17.42
CA ASP A 301 -19.57 -15.82 17.74
C ASP A 301 -20.36 -16.89 18.51
N ASP A 302 -21.19 -17.64 17.79
CA ASP A 302 -22.09 -18.66 18.35
C ASP A 302 -21.52 -20.09 18.30
N GLY A 303 -20.26 -20.22 17.89
CA GLY A 303 -19.55 -21.49 17.73
C GLY A 303 -19.70 -22.14 16.36
N SER A 304 -20.48 -21.57 15.44
CA SER A 304 -20.57 -22.08 14.05
C SER A 304 -19.41 -21.64 13.15
N ASP A 305 -18.69 -20.58 13.55
CA ASP A 305 -17.69 -19.88 12.73
C ASP A 305 -18.23 -19.52 11.31
N SER A 306 -19.54 -19.31 11.18
CA SER A 306 -20.23 -19.04 9.91
C SER A 306 -21.29 -17.95 10.09
N PHE A 307 -21.65 -17.27 9.01
CA PHE A 307 -22.73 -16.29 9.02
C PHE A 307 -23.43 -16.23 7.66
N GLU A 308 -24.76 -16.36 7.64
CA GLU A 308 -25.58 -16.32 6.41
C GLU A 308 -25.06 -17.27 5.30
N GLY A 309 -24.62 -18.47 5.69
CA GLY A 309 -24.08 -19.49 4.79
C GLY A 309 -22.64 -19.25 4.32
N ILE A 310 -21.98 -18.20 4.80
CA ILE A 310 -20.57 -17.92 4.55
C ILE A 310 -19.74 -18.52 5.69
N ASP A 311 -18.77 -19.37 5.35
CA ASP A 311 -17.76 -19.80 6.30
C ASP A 311 -16.79 -18.65 6.58
N LEU A 312 -16.75 -18.16 7.82
CA LEU A 312 -15.96 -17.00 8.18
C LEU A 312 -14.46 -17.34 8.33
N LEU A 313 -14.10 -18.64 8.33
CA LEU A 313 -12.72 -19.09 8.37
C LEU A 313 -12.11 -19.24 6.98
N ASP A 314 -12.91 -19.12 5.91
CA ASP A 314 -12.44 -19.16 4.53
C ASP A 314 -11.92 -17.76 4.11
N PRO A 315 -10.60 -17.56 3.94
CA PRO A 315 -10.04 -16.28 3.54
C PRO A 315 -10.31 -15.94 2.06
N THR A 316 -10.86 -16.86 1.27
CA THR A 316 -11.31 -16.61 -0.12
C THR A 316 -12.72 -16.02 -0.18
N LYS A 317 -13.40 -15.90 0.98
CA LYS A 317 -14.75 -15.33 1.10
C LYS A 317 -14.75 -13.97 1.80
N MET A 318 -15.53 -13.04 1.26
CA MET A 318 -15.90 -11.79 1.92
C MET A 318 -17.33 -11.88 2.45
N VAL A 319 -17.67 -10.98 3.37
CA VAL A 319 -19.05 -10.75 3.80
C VAL A 319 -19.55 -9.50 3.07
N PRO A 320 -20.58 -9.58 2.21
CA PRO A 320 -21.13 -8.41 1.53
C PRO A 320 -21.58 -7.33 2.54
N GLU A 321 -21.37 -6.06 2.21
CA GLU A 321 -21.70 -4.95 3.11
C GLU A 321 -23.21 -4.77 3.29
N GLU A 322 -24.00 -5.23 2.32
CA GLU A 322 -25.46 -5.30 2.37
C GLU A 322 -25.97 -6.34 3.38
N VAL A 323 -25.15 -7.33 3.72
CA VAL A 323 -25.45 -8.38 4.70
C VAL A 323 -24.97 -7.95 6.09
N VAL A 324 -23.73 -7.48 6.20
CA VAL A 324 -23.19 -6.88 7.42
C VAL A 324 -22.57 -5.53 7.11
N PRO A 325 -23.18 -4.40 7.51
CA PRO A 325 -22.63 -3.09 7.23
C PRO A 325 -21.33 -2.84 8.01
N VAL A 326 -20.42 -2.10 7.39
CA VAL A 326 -19.16 -1.70 8.02
C VAL A 326 -19.42 -0.57 9.03
N GLN A 327 -19.16 -0.83 10.31
CA GLN A 327 -19.29 0.14 11.40
C GLN A 327 -17.97 0.89 11.58
N LEU A 328 -17.97 2.22 11.34
CA LEU A 328 -16.77 3.05 11.49
C LEU A 328 -16.44 3.27 12.98
N VAL A 329 -15.19 3.00 13.37
CA VAL A 329 -14.74 3.00 14.78
C VAL A 329 -13.55 3.92 15.07
N GLY A 330 -12.94 4.52 14.05
CA GLY A 330 -11.89 5.52 14.21
C GLY A 330 -11.28 5.97 12.90
N LYS A 331 -10.33 6.90 12.97
CA LYS A 331 -9.68 7.50 11.80
C LYS A 331 -8.17 7.39 11.90
N LEU A 332 -7.53 6.92 10.84
CA LEU A 332 -6.09 6.94 10.60
C LEU A 332 -5.75 8.18 9.78
N THR A 333 -4.79 8.98 10.23
CA THR A 333 -4.21 10.10 9.47
C THR A 333 -2.68 9.93 9.41
N LEU A 334 -2.14 9.69 8.21
CA LEU A 334 -0.70 9.62 7.94
C LEU A 334 -0.19 11.00 7.54
N ASN A 335 0.68 11.58 8.37
CA ASN A 335 1.01 13.01 8.33
C ASN A 335 2.50 13.33 8.43
N ARG A 336 3.37 12.31 8.47
CA ARG A 336 4.82 12.55 8.56
C ARG A 336 5.61 11.46 7.84
N ASN A 337 6.51 11.89 6.95
CA ASN A 337 7.44 11.01 6.25
C ASN A 337 8.52 10.46 7.21
N PRO A 338 9.11 9.29 6.93
CA PRO A 338 10.27 8.79 7.67
C PRO A 338 11.47 9.74 7.49
N THR A 339 12.33 9.82 8.50
CA THR A 339 13.59 10.58 8.44
C THR A 339 14.67 9.78 7.71
N ASN A 340 14.68 8.46 7.88
CA ASN A 340 15.56 7.55 7.15
C ASN A 340 14.77 6.31 6.68
N TYR A 341 14.67 6.17 5.36
CA TYR A 341 13.90 5.08 4.74
C TYR A 341 14.40 3.69 5.17
N PHE A 342 15.71 3.47 5.27
CA PHE A 342 16.25 2.15 5.64
C PHE A 342 15.97 1.83 7.11
N ALA A 343 16.28 2.76 8.02
CA ALA A 343 16.12 2.58 9.46
C ALA A 343 14.66 2.40 9.91
N GLU A 344 13.72 2.99 9.18
CA GLU A 344 12.30 3.00 9.53
C GLU A 344 11.49 2.08 8.59
N THR A 345 11.46 2.37 7.29
CA THR A 345 10.63 1.65 6.32
C THR A 345 11.15 0.27 5.95
N GLU A 346 12.46 0.10 5.74
CA GLU A 346 13.03 -1.20 5.40
C GLU A 346 13.07 -2.12 6.64
N GLN A 347 13.47 -1.59 7.80
CA GLN A 347 13.65 -2.37 9.03
C GLN A 347 12.39 -2.58 9.88
N VAL A 348 11.26 -1.91 9.61
CA VAL A 348 10.02 -2.23 10.32
C VAL A 348 9.61 -3.70 10.12
N ALA A 349 9.17 -4.35 11.19
CA ALA A 349 8.61 -5.69 11.18
C ALA A 349 7.16 -5.64 11.66
N PHE A 350 6.25 -6.06 10.80
CA PHE A 350 4.84 -6.26 11.13
C PHE A 350 4.60 -7.76 11.34
N HIS A 351 3.64 -8.13 12.18
CA HIS A 351 3.29 -9.53 12.41
C HIS A 351 1.83 -9.67 12.86
N THR A 352 1.03 -10.49 12.17
CA THR A 352 -0.37 -10.77 12.54
C THR A 352 -0.57 -11.35 13.95
N GLY A 353 0.48 -11.87 14.59
CA GLY A 353 0.47 -12.35 15.98
C GLY A 353 0.81 -11.28 17.02
N ASN A 354 1.18 -10.06 16.60
CA ASN A 354 1.26 -8.91 17.49
C ASN A 354 -0.16 -8.42 17.80
N LEU A 355 -0.73 -8.99 18.86
CA LEU A 355 -2.08 -8.73 19.35
C LEU A 355 -2.05 -8.00 20.68
N VAL A 356 -3.19 -7.44 21.07
CA VAL A 356 -3.43 -6.77 22.36
C VAL A 356 -4.68 -7.33 23.01
N PRO A 357 -4.85 -7.22 24.35
CA PRO A 357 -6.03 -7.73 25.04
C PRO A 357 -7.34 -7.29 24.36
N GLY A 358 -8.21 -8.25 24.05
CA GLY A 358 -9.50 -7.98 23.39
C GLY A 358 -9.52 -8.20 21.88
N ILE A 359 -8.40 -8.62 21.28
CA ILE A 359 -8.31 -9.09 19.89
C ILE A 359 -7.63 -10.46 19.89
N GLU A 360 -8.27 -11.47 19.30
CA GLU A 360 -7.81 -12.84 19.25
C GLU A 360 -7.87 -13.40 17.81
N PRO A 361 -7.02 -14.39 17.45
CA PRO A 361 -7.10 -15.06 16.17
C PRO A 361 -8.30 -16.03 16.11
N THR A 362 -8.66 -16.46 14.90
CA THR A 362 -9.64 -17.53 14.63
C THR A 362 -8.95 -18.76 14.04
N ASN A 363 -9.74 -19.78 13.69
CA ASN A 363 -9.25 -21.02 13.07
C ASN A 363 -9.03 -20.93 11.56
N ASP A 364 -9.07 -19.72 10.98
CA ASP A 364 -8.71 -19.50 9.57
C ASP A 364 -7.32 -20.13 9.28
N PRO A 365 -7.25 -21.16 8.40
CA PRO A 365 -6.03 -21.96 8.25
C PRO A 365 -4.88 -21.18 7.59
N LEU A 366 -5.19 -20.15 6.78
CA LEU A 366 -4.20 -19.22 6.27
C LEU A 366 -3.67 -18.32 7.39
N MET A 367 -4.56 -17.79 8.25
CA MET A 367 -4.16 -17.00 9.41
C MET A 367 -3.20 -17.77 10.32
N GLN A 368 -3.50 -19.04 10.61
CA GLN A 368 -2.68 -19.89 11.48
C GLN A 368 -1.24 -20.03 10.98
N ALA A 369 -1.02 -20.23 9.68
CA ALA A 369 0.34 -20.28 9.11
C ALA A 369 1.05 -18.92 9.20
N ARG A 370 0.31 -17.82 9.02
CA ARG A 370 0.85 -16.44 9.15
C ARG A 370 1.27 -16.13 10.59
N LEU A 371 0.62 -16.71 11.61
CA LEU A 371 1.07 -16.57 13.00
C LEU A 371 2.48 -17.15 13.23
N PHE A 372 2.93 -18.10 12.41
CA PHE A 372 4.31 -18.62 12.45
C PHE A 372 5.28 -17.76 11.61
N SER A 373 4.96 -17.55 10.33
CA SER A 373 5.92 -17.09 9.32
C SER A 373 6.53 -15.72 9.61
N TYR A 374 5.74 -14.77 10.11
CA TYR A 374 6.19 -13.39 10.30
C TYR A 374 7.19 -13.24 11.43
N LEU A 375 7.22 -14.16 12.40
CA LEU A 375 8.24 -14.20 13.45
C LEU A 375 9.54 -14.79 12.89
N ASP A 376 9.43 -15.93 12.21
CA ASP A 376 10.55 -16.69 11.65
C ASP A 376 11.36 -15.87 10.63
N THR A 377 10.70 -15.25 9.66
CA THR A 377 11.37 -14.54 8.57
C THR A 377 12.26 -13.37 9.03
N GLN A 378 12.03 -12.82 10.23
CA GLN A 378 12.84 -11.72 10.74
C GLN A 378 14.24 -12.16 11.18
N LEU A 379 14.42 -13.44 11.50
CA LEU A 379 15.70 -13.96 11.98
C LEU A 379 16.81 -13.77 10.93
N THR A 380 16.49 -13.99 9.65
CA THR A 380 17.44 -13.76 8.55
C THR A 380 17.36 -12.34 8.02
N ARG A 381 16.14 -11.79 7.86
CA ARG A 381 15.93 -10.46 7.30
C ARG A 381 16.54 -9.33 8.14
N LEU A 382 16.39 -9.42 9.46
CA LEU A 382 16.83 -8.40 10.42
C LEU A 382 17.98 -8.89 11.31
N GLY A 383 18.61 -10.01 10.94
CA GLY A 383 19.86 -10.46 11.51
C GLY A 383 19.77 -11.08 12.91
N GLY A 384 18.58 -11.43 13.41
CA GLY A 384 18.44 -12.21 14.64
C GLY A 384 17.14 -11.93 15.42
N PRO A 385 17.03 -12.48 16.65
CA PRO A 385 15.81 -12.39 17.46
C PRO A 385 15.57 -11.01 18.09
N ASN A 386 16.57 -10.13 18.10
CA ASN A 386 16.48 -8.80 18.73
C ASN A 386 15.89 -7.71 17.81
N PHE A 387 15.19 -8.07 16.73
CA PHE A 387 14.59 -7.11 15.80
C PHE A 387 13.57 -6.17 16.47
N THR A 388 12.99 -6.57 17.60
CA THR A 388 12.09 -5.76 18.44
C THR A 388 12.81 -4.59 19.12
N GLN A 389 14.14 -4.66 19.24
CA GLN A 389 14.98 -3.57 19.77
C GLN A 389 15.35 -2.53 18.71
N LEU A 390 15.02 -2.74 17.44
CA LEU A 390 15.19 -1.69 16.43
C LEU A 390 14.22 -0.54 16.72
N PRO A 391 14.63 0.75 16.63
CA PRO A 391 13.81 1.87 17.10
C PRO A 391 12.38 1.90 16.58
N ILE A 392 12.15 1.60 15.30
CA ILE A 392 10.82 1.59 14.69
C ILE A 392 9.94 0.39 15.11
N ASN A 393 10.51 -0.64 15.73
CA ASN A 393 9.79 -1.83 16.18
C ASN A 393 9.52 -1.85 17.68
N ARG A 394 10.20 -0.98 18.45
CA ARG A 394 10.06 -0.92 19.91
C ARG A 394 8.61 -0.54 20.28
N PRO A 395 8.01 -1.19 21.28
CA PRO A 395 6.73 -0.73 21.81
C PRO A 395 6.90 0.59 22.56
N HIS A 396 5.84 1.39 22.60
CA HIS A 396 5.81 2.65 23.36
C HIS A 396 5.29 2.46 24.80
N CYS A 397 5.19 1.21 25.25
CA CYS A 397 4.86 0.81 26.60
C CYS A 397 6.06 0.11 27.28
N PRO A 398 6.06 -0.07 28.62
CA PRO A 398 7.12 -0.77 29.32
C PRO A 398 7.34 -2.21 28.82
N VAL A 399 8.61 -2.64 28.74
CA VAL A 399 9.00 -4.01 28.41
C VAL A 399 9.83 -4.58 29.54
N ASN A 400 9.30 -5.62 30.19
CA ASN A 400 9.96 -6.34 31.28
C ASN A 400 9.97 -7.84 30.96
N ASP A 401 10.67 -8.23 29.89
CA ASP A 401 10.78 -9.63 29.48
C ASP A 401 12.01 -10.34 30.08
N MET A 402 12.08 -11.66 29.88
CA MET A 402 13.17 -12.53 30.33
C MET A 402 14.02 -13.09 29.18
N LEU A 403 13.87 -12.55 27.96
CA LEU A 403 14.68 -12.94 26.81
C LEU A 403 16.07 -12.31 26.92
N ARG A 404 17.14 -13.07 26.61
CA ARG A 404 18.53 -12.62 26.75
C ARG A 404 19.35 -12.97 25.51
N ASP A 405 20.51 -12.33 25.41
CA ASP A 405 21.52 -12.54 24.38
C ASP A 405 21.00 -12.28 22.96
N GLY A 406 21.36 -13.11 21.98
CA GLY A 406 21.02 -12.94 20.57
C GLY A 406 21.89 -11.91 19.84
N MET A 407 21.90 -12.00 18.51
CA MET A 407 22.66 -11.09 17.65
C MET A 407 22.21 -9.64 17.85
N HIS A 408 23.16 -8.69 17.81
CA HIS A 408 22.92 -7.26 18.02
C HIS A 408 22.11 -6.92 19.29
N GLN A 409 22.34 -7.64 20.39
CA GLN A 409 21.81 -7.27 21.71
C GLN A 409 22.31 -5.86 22.09
N THR A 410 21.40 -4.88 22.10
CA THR A 410 21.73 -3.49 22.47
C THR A 410 21.31 -3.16 23.90
N ALA A 411 20.33 -3.87 24.45
CA ALA A 411 19.88 -3.69 25.81
C ALA A 411 20.79 -4.43 26.80
N ILE A 412 21.27 -3.72 27.82
CA ILE A 412 21.97 -4.32 28.96
C ILE A 412 20.95 -4.50 30.08
N HIS A 413 20.27 -5.66 30.06
CA HIS A 413 19.29 -6.01 31.08
C HIS A 413 19.97 -6.09 32.45
N THR A 414 19.42 -5.37 33.43
CA THR A 414 19.85 -5.46 34.82
C THR A 414 18.91 -6.39 35.60
N GLY A 415 19.46 -7.18 36.51
CA GLY A 415 18.75 -8.24 37.24
C GLY A 415 19.57 -9.53 37.25
N GLN A 416 19.32 -10.42 38.20
CA GLN A 416 20.01 -11.70 38.33
C GLN A 416 19.24 -12.88 37.73
N ALA A 417 17.92 -12.77 37.56
CA ALA A 417 17.04 -13.87 37.14
C ALA A 417 16.38 -13.64 35.77
N PRO A 418 16.96 -14.17 34.68
CA PRO A 418 16.29 -14.26 33.38
C PRO A 418 15.34 -15.46 33.30
N TYR A 419 14.70 -15.84 34.40
CA TYR A 419 13.84 -17.03 34.49
C TYR A 419 12.78 -16.89 35.59
N ARG A 420 11.74 -17.72 35.49
CA ARG A 420 10.72 -17.88 36.52
C ARG A 420 10.41 -19.35 36.80
N PRO A 421 9.99 -19.70 38.04
CA PRO A 421 10.00 -18.82 39.22
C PRO A 421 11.45 -18.52 39.67
N ASN A 422 11.67 -17.38 40.32
CA ASN A 422 12.96 -17.01 40.91
C ASN A 422 12.75 -16.37 42.30
N SER A 423 13.74 -16.48 43.18
CA SER A 423 13.74 -15.80 44.49
C SER A 423 14.83 -14.73 44.59
N ILE A 424 15.82 -14.76 43.70
CA ILE A 424 16.96 -13.85 43.72
C ILE A 424 16.59 -12.44 43.26
N ASP A 425 15.55 -12.27 42.44
CA ASP A 425 14.97 -10.97 42.09
C ASP A 425 13.52 -10.86 42.62
N ASP A 426 13.27 -11.40 43.82
CA ASP A 426 11.96 -11.32 44.51
C ASP A 426 10.75 -11.84 43.65
N GLY A 427 11.01 -12.66 42.62
CA GLY A 427 9.98 -13.22 41.73
C GLY A 427 9.55 -12.34 40.57
N GLU A 428 10.16 -11.16 40.40
CA GLU A 428 9.95 -10.25 39.28
C GLU A 428 10.60 -10.78 37.97
N PRO A 429 10.10 -10.33 36.80
CA PRO A 429 8.85 -9.60 36.58
C PRO A 429 7.63 -10.48 36.90
N PHE A 430 6.54 -9.92 37.44
CA PHE A 430 5.33 -10.68 37.76
C PHE A 430 4.49 -11.02 36.51
N VAL A 431 3.68 -12.08 36.59
CA VAL A 431 2.65 -12.35 35.58
C VAL A 431 1.45 -11.46 35.86
N ALA A 432 0.79 -10.97 34.81
CA ALA A 432 -0.44 -10.19 34.90
C ALA A 432 -1.67 -11.07 34.64
N ASP A 433 -2.70 -10.93 35.45
CA ASP A 433 -4.01 -11.51 35.18
C ASP A 433 -4.88 -10.61 34.27
N ALA A 434 -6.14 -10.99 34.03
CA ALA A 434 -7.03 -10.22 33.15
C ALA A 434 -7.40 -8.83 33.71
N ASP A 435 -7.48 -8.67 35.03
CA ASP A 435 -7.84 -7.41 35.69
C ASP A 435 -6.64 -6.44 35.71
N GLU A 436 -5.43 -6.99 35.66
CA GLU A 436 -4.16 -6.28 35.51
C GLU A 436 -3.78 -5.97 34.04
N GLY A 437 -4.66 -6.30 33.07
CA GLY A 437 -4.42 -6.04 31.64
C GLY A 437 -3.64 -7.14 30.91
N GLY A 438 -3.48 -8.32 31.52
CA GLY A 438 -2.86 -9.48 30.89
C GLY A 438 -3.65 -10.01 29.68
N TYR A 439 -2.92 -10.52 28.68
CA TYR A 439 -3.51 -11.22 27.55
C TYR A 439 -3.98 -12.62 27.97
N VAL A 440 -5.21 -12.70 28.48
CA VAL A 440 -5.87 -13.95 28.84
C VAL A 440 -6.76 -14.39 27.68
N GLN A 441 -6.41 -15.53 27.08
CA GLN A 441 -7.15 -16.13 25.97
C GLN A 441 -8.55 -16.57 26.42
N THR A 442 -9.55 -16.30 25.60
CA THR A 442 -10.90 -16.78 25.83
C THR A 442 -10.97 -18.30 25.62
N PRO A 443 -11.42 -19.08 26.63
CA PRO A 443 -11.59 -20.52 26.45
C PRO A 443 -12.58 -20.82 25.32
N ARG A 444 -12.20 -21.70 24.41
CA ARG A 444 -13.02 -22.14 23.28
C ARG A 444 -13.03 -23.66 23.16
N HIS A 445 -14.14 -24.21 22.70
CA HIS A 445 -14.25 -25.64 22.43
C HIS A 445 -13.48 -25.98 21.15
N ILE A 446 -12.68 -27.05 21.20
CA ILE A 446 -11.96 -27.58 20.03
C ILE A 446 -12.18 -29.09 20.04
N GLU A 447 -12.79 -29.61 18.98
CA GLU A 447 -13.13 -31.03 18.83
C GLU A 447 -12.95 -31.45 17.38
N GLY A 448 -12.47 -32.68 17.17
CA GLY A 448 -12.29 -33.27 15.85
C GLY A 448 -11.05 -34.16 15.78
N PRO A 449 -10.98 -35.10 14.82
CA PRO A 449 -9.76 -35.86 14.57
C PRO A 449 -8.67 -34.96 13.97
N ALA A 450 -7.41 -35.20 14.32
CA ALA A 450 -6.29 -34.55 13.66
C ALA A 450 -6.15 -35.07 12.21
N VAL A 451 -6.40 -34.22 11.22
CA VAL A 451 -6.43 -34.58 9.79
C VAL A 451 -5.80 -33.49 8.93
N ARG A 452 -5.48 -33.82 7.67
CA ARG A 452 -5.17 -32.86 6.60
C ARG A 452 -6.33 -32.86 5.60
N ALA A 453 -7.30 -31.99 5.82
CA ALA A 453 -8.50 -31.88 5.01
C ALA A 453 -9.07 -30.46 5.11
N GLN A 454 -9.79 -30.04 4.07
CA GLN A 454 -10.63 -28.84 4.10
C GLN A 454 -12.10 -29.25 4.33
N PRO A 455 -12.91 -28.40 4.98
CA PRO A 455 -14.34 -28.65 5.12
C PRO A 455 -15.06 -28.44 3.78
N ALA A 456 -16.18 -29.12 3.55
CA ALA A 456 -16.97 -28.96 2.33
C ALA A 456 -17.53 -27.54 2.14
N SER A 457 -17.60 -26.73 3.21
CA SER A 457 -17.98 -25.32 3.15
C SER A 457 -17.00 -24.46 2.34
N PHE A 458 -15.77 -24.94 2.12
CA PHE A 458 -14.74 -24.25 1.36
C PHE A 458 -14.81 -24.55 -0.15
N ASP A 459 -15.55 -25.57 -0.58
CA ASP A 459 -15.58 -26.07 -1.97
C ASP A 459 -16.25 -25.10 -2.98
N ASP A 460 -16.95 -24.05 -2.50
CA ASP A 460 -17.53 -23.03 -3.39
C ASP A 460 -16.48 -22.02 -3.83
N HIS A 461 -16.02 -22.14 -5.07
CA HIS A 461 -14.98 -21.29 -5.63
C HIS A 461 -15.51 -20.22 -6.59
N PHE A 462 -16.82 -20.22 -6.91
CA PHE A 462 -17.35 -19.47 -8.05
C PHE A 462 -18.44 -18.46 -7.68
N THR A 463 -19.22 -18.68 -6.61
CA THR A 463 -20.36 -17.80 -6.28
C THR A 463 -19.94 -16.36 -6.04
N GLN A 464 -18.91 -16.14 -5.21
CA GLN A 464 -18.44 -14.78 -4.93
C GLN A 464 -17.61 -14.17 -6.08
N ALA A 465 -16.92 -15.00 -6.89
CA ALA A 465 -16.26 -14.52 -8.10
C ALA A 465 -17.28 -13.98 -9.12
N ALA A 466 -18.39 -14.70 -9.30
CA ALA A 466 -19.50 -14.28 -10.16
C ALA A 466 -20.22 -13.04 -9.61
N MET A 467 -20.47 -13.01 -8.29
CA MET A 467 -21.00 -11.83 -7.60
C MET A 467 -20.15 -10.59 -7.86
N PHE A 468 -18.83 -10.69 -7.66
CA PHE A 468 -17.91 -9.57 -7.87
C PHE A 468 -18.02 -9.04 -9.30
N TYR A 469 -17.84 -9.89 -10.32
CA TYR A 469 -17.91 -9.47 -11.72
C TYR A 469 -19.26 -8.84 -12.09
N ARG A 470 -20.37 -9.41 -11.63
CA ARG A 470 -21.73 -8.93 -11.90
C ARG A 470 -22.09 -7.64 -11.14
N SER A 471 -21.30 -7.27 -10.14
CA SER A 471 -21.47 -6.02 -9.37
C SER A 471 -20.78 -4.82 -10.01
N LEU A 472 -19.92 -5.06 -10.99
CA LEU A 472 -19.13 -4.02 -11.63
C LEU A 472 -19.92 -3.30 -12.72
N SER A 473 -19.57 -2.03 -12.94
CA SER A 473 -20.06 -1.29 -14.08
C SER A 473 -19.56 -1.91 -15.39
N TYR A 474 -20.21 -1.57 -16.50
CA TYR A 474 -19.79 -2.05 -17.83
C TYR A 474 -18.32 -1.74 -18.14
N VAL A 475 -17.85 -0.54 -17.81
CA VAL A 475 -16.45 -0.12 -18.04
C VAL A 475 -15.48 -0.99 -17.24
N GLU A 476 -15.78 -1.25 -15.96
CA GLU A 476 -14.95 -2.11 -15.12
C GLU A 476 -14.95 -3.58 -15.59
N GLN A 477 -16.08 -4.07 -16.12
CA GLN A 477 -16.14 -5.40 -16.74
C GLN A 477 -15.26 -5.48 -17.98
N VAL A 478 -15.28 -4.46 -18.84
CA VAL A 478 -14.39 -4.36 -20.01
C VAL A 478 -12.93 -4.36 -19.58
N HIS A 479 -12.55 -3.59 -18.55
CA HIS A 479 -11.17 -3.59 -18.04
C HIS A 479 -10.72 -4.97 -17.55
N ILE A 480 -11.60 -5.73 -16.89
CA ILE A 480 -11.31 -7.12 -16.48
C ILE A 480 -11.10 -8.02 -17.70
N ILE A 481 -11.97 -7.93 -18.70
CA ILE A 481 -11.87 -8.72 -19.93
C ILE A 481 -10.54 -8.43 -20.63
N GLU A 482 -10.17 -7.16 -20.76
CA GLU A 482 -8.88 -6.74 -21.33
C GLU A 482 -7.70 -7.21 -20.50
N ALA A 483 -7.78 -7.15 -19.17
CA ALA A 483 -6.74 -7.63 -18.28
C ALA A 483 -6.48 -9.14 -18.45
N PHE A 484 -7.54 -9.96 -18.43
CA PHE A 484 -7.43 -11.39 -18.68
C PHE A 484 -6.87 -11.69 -20.08
N THR A 485 -7.34 -10.97 -21.10
CA THR A 485 -6.87 -11.12 -22.48
C THR A 485 -5.39 -10.78 -22.59
N PHE A 486 -4.96 -9.68 -21.96
CA PHE A 486 -3.56 -9.26 -21.94
C PHE A 486 -2.68 -10.29 -21.23
N GLU A 487 -3.05 -10.70 -20.01
CA GLU A 487 -2.27 -11.61 -19.18
C GLU A 487 -2.15 -13.01 -19.80
N LEU A 488 -3.26 -13.61 -20.22
CA LEU A 488 -3.26 -14.92 -20.90
C LEU A 488 -2.65 -14.83 -22.30
N GLY A 489 -2.73 -13.67 -22.95
CA GLY A 489 -2.05 -13.40 -24.22
C GLY A 489 -0.52 -13.48 -24.10
N LYS A 490 0.03 -13.22 -22.92
CA LYS A 490 1.47 -13.34 -22.61
C LYS A 490 1.92 -14.76 -22.25
N CYS A 491 0.97 -15.66 -21.95
CA CYS A 491 1.30 -17.07 -21.70
C CYS A 491 1.70 -17.77 -23.01
N TYR A 492 2.69 -18.67 -22.95
CA TYR A 492 3.14 -19.44 -24.11
C TYR A 492 2.33 -20.73 -24.28
N GLU A 493 2.08 -21.46 -23.18
CA GLU A 493 1.39 -22.74 -23.22
C GLU A 493 -0.12 -22.58 -23.48
N GLN A 494 -0.59 -23.13 -24.59
CA GLN A 494 -2.00 -23.03 -25.00
C GLN A 494 -2.95 -23.72 -24.00
N ALA A 495 -2.54 -24.86 -23.44
CA ALA A 495 -3.34 -25.61 -22.47
C ALA A 495 -3.61 -24.83 -21.18
N ILE A 496 -2.78 -23.84 -20.82
CA ILE A 496 -3.04 -22.95 -19.68
C ILE A 496 -4.20 -22.01 -20.02
N LYS A 497 -4.18 -21.41 -21.23
CA LYS A 497 -5.23 -20.50 -21.70
C LYS A 497 -6.58 -21.20 -21.77
N GLU A 498 -6.62 -22.39 -22.34
CA GLU A 498 -7.83 -23.21 -22.47
C GLU A 498 -8.41 -23.58 -21.09
N ARG A 499 -7.57 -24.05 -20.16
CA ARG A 499 -8.00 -24.33 -18.78
C ARG A 499 -8.53 -23.09 -18.07
N GLN A 500 -7.87 -21.94 -18.22
CA GLN A 500 -8.37 -20.72 -17.58
C GLN A 500 -9.73 -20.28 -18.16
N LEU A 501 -9.98 -20.49 -19.45
CA LEU A 501 -11.31 -20.27 -20.04
C LEU A 501 -12.37 -21.22 -19.43
N GLU A 502 -12.01 -22.47 -19.10
CA GLU A 502 -12.93 -23.38 -18.38
C GLU A 502 -13.26 -22.86 -16.98
N VAL A 503 -12.28 -22.30 -16.25
CA VAL A 503 -12.51 -21.63 -14.96
C VAL A 503 -13.45 -20.45 -15.14
N LEU A 504 -13.19 -19.55 -16.10
CA LEU A 504 -14.04 -18.38 -16.37
C LEU A 504 -15.46 -18.77 -16.79
N ALA A 505 -15.63 -19.88 -17.53
CA ALA A 505 -16.95 -20.37 -17.92
C ALA A 505 -17.81 -20.79 -16.72
N ASN A 506 -17.19 -21.13 -15.58
CA ASN A 506 -17.88 -21.39 -14.31
C ASN A 506 -18.08 -20.12 -13.46
N VAL A 507 -17.51 -18.98 -13.84
CA VAL A 507 -17.77 -17.68 -13.23
C VAL A 507 -18.91 -16.98 -13.96
N ASP A 508 -18.71 -16.67 -15.24
CA ASP A 508 -19.69 -15.98 -16.08
C ASP A 508 -19.48 -16.30 -17.56
N ALA A 509 -20.57 -16.62 -18.27
CA ALA A 509 -20.52 -17.07 -19.65
C ALA A 509 -20.13 -15.95 -20.64
N ASP A 510 -20.52 -14.71 -20.37
CA ASP A 510 -20.18 -13.59 -21.26
C ASP A 510 -18.73 -13.16 -21.06
N LEU A 511 -18.26 -13.08 -19.80
CA LEU A 511 -16.84 -12.87 -19.48
C LEU A 511 -15.95 -13.87 -20.21
N CYS A 512 -16.24 -15.17 -20.06
CA CYS A 512 -15.49 -16.25 -20.72
C CYS A 512 -15.49 -16.07 -22.25
N LYS A 513 -16.66 -15.80 -22.83
CA LYS A 513 -16.80 -15.62 -24.28
C LYS A 513 -15.95 -14.46 -24.78
N GLN A 514 -15.99 -13.32 -24.11
CA GLN A 514 -15.26 -12.12 -24.54
C GLN A 514 -13.73 -12.31 -24.44
N VAL A 515 -13.26 -12.92 -23.36
CA VAL A 515 -11.83 -13.28 -23.21
C VAL A 515 -11.42 -14.31 -24.26
N ALA A 516 -12.23 -15.33 -24.52
CA ALA A 516 -11.95 -16.35 -25.54
C ALA A 516 -11.82 -15.72 -26.94
N ILE A 517 -12.70 -14.76 -27.29
CA ILE A 517 -12.60 -14.01 -28.54
C ILE A 517 -11.28 -13.23 -28.59
N GLY A 518 -10.91 -12.51 -27.52
CA GLY A 518 -9.65 -11.76 -27.45
C GLY A 518 -8.40 -12.64 -27.59
N LEU A 519 -8.49 -13.90 -27.17
CA LEU A 519 -7.42 -14.89 -27.31
C LEU A 519 -7.46 -15.67 -28.65
N GLY A 520 -8.51 -15.50 -29.46
CA GLY A 520 -8.72 -16.28 -30.67
C GLY A 520 -9.04 -17.76 -30.41
N LEU A 521 -9.68 -18.08 -29.28
CA LEU A 521 -9.99 -19.44 -28.83
C LEU A 521 -11.52 -19.67 -28.75
N PRO A 522 -11.99 -20.92 -28.83
CA PRO A 522 -13.40 -21.23 -28.58
C PRO A 522 -13.74 -21.07 -27.09
N ALA A 523 -14.92 -20.51 -26.80
CA ALA A 523 -15.41 -20.42 -25.43
C ALA A 523 -15.97 -21.78 -24.96
N PRO A 524 -15.45 -22.37 -23.88
CA PRO A 524 -16.01 -23.59 -23.29
C PRO A 524 -17.36 -23.32 -22.62
N LYS A 525 -18.11 -24.40 -22.36
CA LYS A 525 -19.37 -24.35 -21.59
C LYS A 525 -19.09 -24.68 -20.13
N GLY A 526 -19.43 -23.77 -19.23
CA GLY A 526 -19.37 -23.99 -17.78
C GLY A 526 -20.75 -24.00 -17.14
N LYS A 527 -20.77 -24.00 -15.81
CA LYS A 527 -21.99 -23.97 -14.98
C LYS A 527 -21.94 -22.77 -14.03
N PRO A 528 -22.06 -21.53 -14.55
CA PRO A 528 -21.98 -20.35 -13.71
C PRO A 528 -23.12 -20.34 -12.68
N PRO A 529 -22.87 -19.81 -11.45
CA PRO A 529 -23.91 -19.62 -10.45
C PRO A 529 -25.11 -18.85 -11.02
N ALA A 530 -26.32 -19.40 -10.86
CA ALA A 530 -27.55 -18.80 -11.38
C ALA A 530 -28.02 -17.60 -10.55
N ASP A 531 -28.01 -17.74 -9.22
CA ASP A 531 -28.51 -16.74 -8.28
C ASP A 531 -27.33 -16.08 -7.54
N THR A 532 -26.87 -14.93 -8.04
CA THR A 532 -25.88 -14.10 -7.36
C THR A 532 -26.45 -12.71 -7.15
N LEU A 533 -26.52 -12.26 -5.90
CA LEU A 533 -26.94 -10.89 -5.57
C LEU A 533 -25.76 -9.92 -5.75
N PRO A 534 -25.81 -8.95 -6.67
CA PRO A 534 -24.76 -7.96 -6.82
C PRO A 534 -24.65 -7.06 -5.58
N SER A 535 -23.44 -6.55 -5.33
CA SER A 535 -23.09 -5.66 -4.21
C SER A 535 -22.54 -4.34 -4.76
N ALA A 536 -23.28 -3.24 -4.60
CA ALA A 536 -22.90 -1.94 -5.14
C ALA A 536 -21.59 -1.41 -4.53
N ALA A 537 -21.23 -1.85 -3.33
CA ALA A 537 -19.97 -1.50 -2.66
C ALA A 537 -18.70 -1.98 -3.40
N LEU A 538 -18.83 -2.89 -4.37
CA LEU A 538 -17.68 -3.48 -5.08
C LEU A 538 -17.15 -2.61 -6.22
N SER A 539 -18.03 -1.85 -6.88
CA SER A 539 -17.67 -0.94 -7.98
C SER A 539 -16.95 0.32 -7.46
N GLN A 540 -15.97 0.79 -8.23
CA GLN A 540 -15.18 2.00 -7.97
C GLN A 540 -15.71 3.24 -8.72
N ILE A 541 -16.54 3.05 -9.75
CA ILE A 541 -17.01 4.18 -10.56
C ILE A 541 -18.11 4.94 -9.81
N VAL A 542 -17.83 6.22 -9.57
CA VAL A 542 -18.74 7.13 -8.86
C VAL A 542 -19.50 8.03 -9.83
N ALA A 543 -20.77 8.30 -9.52
CA ALA A 543 -21.61 9.25 -10.26
C ALA A 543 -21.61 10.67 -9.65
N THR A 544 -21.01 10.84 -8.47
CA THR A 544 -20.94 12.12 -7.76
C THR A 544 -19.47 12.49 -7.53
N PRO A 545 -19.07 13.75 -7.81
CA PRO A 545 -17.70 14.19 -7.57
C PRO A 545 -17.28 14.05 -6.10
N GLY A 546 -16.14 13.39 -5.87
CA GLY A 546 -15.48 13.30 -4.57
C GLY A 546 -14.51 14.46 -4.30
N PRO A 547 -13.81 14.43 -3.15
CA PRO A 547 -12.75 15.37 -2.83
C PRO A 547 -11.59 15.27 -3.82
N ILE A 548 -10.87 16.38 -4.03
CA ILE A 548 -9.74 16.46 -4.97
C ILE A 548 -8.40 16.76 -4.27
N ASP A 549 -8.37 16.73 -2.95
CA ASP A 549 -7.16 16.93 -2.16
C ASP A 549 -6.02 15.99 -2.62
N GLY A 550 -4.85 16.57 -2.86
CA GLY A 550 -3.67 15.85 -3.36
C GLY A 550 -3.70 15.48 -4.86
N ARG A 551 -4.78 15.75 -5.60
CA ARG A 551 -4.81 15.59 -7.07
C ARG A 551 -3.86 16.59 -7.72
N LYS A 552 -3.22 16.20 -8.82
CA LYS A 552 -2.24 17.01 -9.55
C LYS A 552 -2.86 17.52 -10.85
N ILE A 553 -2.90 18.84 -11.06
CA ILE A 553 -3.49 19.45 -12.26
C ILE A 553 -2.41 20.18 -13.05
N GLY A 554 -2.14 19.73 -14.28
CA GLY A 554 -1.17 20.35 -15.16
C GLY A 554 -1.76 21.58 -15.85
N ILE A 555 -1.06 22.71 -15.82
CA ILE A 555 -1.46 23.95 -16.51
C ILE A 555 -0.42 24.23 -17.59
N ILE A 556 -0.80 24.00 -18.85
CA ILE A 556 0.06 24.23 -20.00
C ILE A 556 0.06 25.73 -20.32
N ALA A 557 1.24 26.35 -20.27
CA ALA A 557 1.43 27.77 -20.56
C ALA A 557 2.78 28.04 -21.26
N GLY A 558 2.83 29.08 -22.07
CA GLY A 558 4.01 29.59 -22.75
C GLY A 558 4.32 31.05 -22.38
N ALA A 559 5.29 31.64 -23.07
CA ALA A 559 5.71 33.03 -22.85
C ALA A 559 4.59 34.03 -23.14
N ASP A 560 3.74 33.72 -24.11
CA ASP A 560 2.64 34.59 -24.58
C ASP A 560 1.30 34.29 -23.88
N SER A 561 1.28 33.35 -22.93
CA SER A 561 0.05 32.94 -22.26
C SER A 561 -0.51 34.00 -21.31
N ASP A 562 -1.82 33.93 -21.05
CA ASP A 562 -2.52 34.73 -20.05
C ASP A 562 -2.06 34.38 -18.62
N LEU A 563 -0.96 34.99 -18.19
CA LEU A 563 -0.41 34.78 -16.84
C LEU A 563 -1.33 35.28 -15.72
N ALA A 564 -2.33 36.10 -16.01
CA ALA A 564 -3.34 36.49 -15.02
C ALA A 564 -4.32 35.33 -14.77
N GLY A 565 -4.82 34.72 -15.84
CA GLY A 565 -5.64 33.50 -15.79
C GLY A 565 -4.89 32.33 -15.15
N VAL A 566 -3.63 32.10 -15.53
CA VAL A 566 -2.79 31.04 -14.94
C VAL A 566 -2.65 31.23 -13.42
N ASN A 567 -2.25 32.42 -12.96
CA ASN A 567 -2.14 32.68 -11.52
C ASN A 567 -3.46 32.51 -10.77
N LYS A 568 -4.57 32.93 -11.37
CA LYS A 568 -5.91 32.76 -10.80
C LYS A 568 -6.26 31.28 -10.66
N LEU A 569 -5.96 30.47 -11.68
CA LEU A 569 -6.22 29.03 -11.65
C LEU A 569 -5.32 28.31 -10.63
N VAL A 570 -4.03 28.66 -10.56
CA VAL A 570 -3.08 28.15 -9.55
C VAL A 570 -3.63 28.36 -8.13
N GLN A 571 -4.02 29.60 -7.81
CA GLN A 571 -4.59 29.93 -6.49
C GLN A 571 -5.89 29.17 -6.20
N ALA A 572 -6.75 29.03 -7.22
CA ALA A 572 -8.00 28.30 -7.07
C ALA A 572 -7.77 26.80 -6.80
N ILE A 573 -6.84 26.16 -7.51
CA ILE A 573 -6.50 24.75 -7.33
C ILE A 573 -5.90 24.51 -5.95
N GLN A 574 -4.97 25.36 -5.50
CA GLN A 574 -4.40 25.30 -4.15
C GLN A 574 -5.46 25.47 -3.06
N GLY A 575 -6.41 26.40 -3.26
CA GLY A 575 -7.52 26.61 -2.35
C GLY A 575 -8.50 25.43 -2.26
N LEU A 576 -8.44 24.49 -3.21
CA LEU A 576 -9.20 23.24 -3.21
C LEU A 576 -8.39 22.03 -2.72
N GLY A 577 -7.18 22.25 -2.19
CA GLY A 577 -6.30 21.18 -1.68
C GLY A 577 -5.57 20.37 -2.77
N ALA A 578 -5.73 20.73 -4.04
CA ALA A 578 -5.03 20.10 -5.16
C ALA A 578 -3.72 20.83 -5.50
N THR A 579 -2.82 20.16 -6.22
CA THR A 579 -1.49 20.67 -6.58
C THR A 579 -1.46 21.13 -8.04
N PRO A 580 -1.35 22.44 -8.31
CA PRO A 580 -1.18 22.94 -9.67
C PRO A 580 0.28 22.79 -10.10
N LEU A 581 0.50 22.31 -11.31
CA LEU A 581 1.83 22.14 -11.90
C LEU A 581 1.87 22.89 -13.22
N VAL A 582 2.48 24.08 -13.22
CA VAL A 582 2.62 24.87 -14.45
C VAL A 582 3.69 24.24 -15.33
N THR A 583 3.28 23.84 -16.52
CA THR A 583 4.11 23.12 -17.49
C THR A 583 4.33 23.98 -18.73
N ALA A 584 5.60 24.21 -19.08
CA ALA A 584 5.97 25.06 -20.20
C ALA A 584 7.03 24.41 -21.09
N PRO A 585 7.29 24.92 -22.32
CA PRO A 585 8.36 24.39 -23.17
C PRO A 585 9.76 24.50 -22.54
N ILE A 586 9.99 25.53 -21.70
CA ILE A 586 11.25 25.79 -21.00
C ILE A 586 10.99 26.08 -19.52
N GLY A 587 11.96 25.75 -18.66
CA GLY A 587 11.89 26.01 -17.23
C GLY A 587 12.12 27.48 -16.86
N GLY A 588 12.12 27.77 -15.56
CA GLY A 588 12.36 29.12 -15.04
C GLY A 588 11.07 29.85 -14.68
N VAL A 589 10.92 31.10 -15.15
CA VAL A 589 9.80 31.96 -14.78
C VAL A 589 9.20 32.59 -16.04
N LEU A 590 7.92 32.33 -16.30
CA LEU A 590 7.15 33.03 -17.33
C LEU A 590 6.89 34.48 -16.86
N LYS A 591 7.06 35.47 -17.73
CA LYS A 591 6.88 36.90 -17.39
C LYS A 591 6.05 37.62 -18.44
N ALA A 592 5.05 38.37 -17.98
CA ALA A 592 4.24 39.27 -18.80
C ALA A 592 3.98 40.58 -18.02
N GLY A 593 4.69 41.64 -18.38
CA GLY A 593 4.68 42.90 -17.63
C GLY A 593 5.14 42.71 -16.19
N ARG A 594 4.26 42.98 -15.21
CA ARG A 594 4.53 42.79 -13.77
C ARG A 594 4.17 41.40 -13.23
N ARG A 595 3.58 40.54 -14.05
CA ARG A 595 3.15 39.20 -13.64
C ARG A 595 4.25 38.19 -13.91
N SER A 596 4.39 37.24 -13.00
CA SER A 596 5.32 36.13 -13.13
C SER A 596 4.70 34.83 -12.63
N VAL A 597 5.06 33.72 -13.25
CA VAL A 597 4.65 32.36 -12.85
C VAL A 597 5.88 31.46 -12.91
N ILE A 598 6.13 30.69 -11.84
CA ILE A 598 7.22 29.70 -11.80
C ILE A 598 6.79 28.50 -12.65
N VAL A 599 7.71 28.02 -13.48
CA VAL A 599 7.51 26.79 -14.25
C VAL A 599 7.93 25.61 -13.37
N GLU A 600 6.97 24.75 -13.05
CA GLU A 600 7.18 23.55 -12.23
C GLU A 600 7.69 22.37 -13.06
N ARG A 601 7.29 22.30 -14.33
CA ARG A 601 7.68 21.25 -15.25
C ARG A 601 7.97 21.80 -16.64
N THR A 602 8.88 21.15 -17.34
CA THR A 602 9.03 21.36 -18.78
C THR A 602 8.27 20.30 -19.57
N LEU A 603 7.92 20.58 -20.82
CA LEU A 603 7.38 19.55 -21.73
C LEU A 603 8.36 18.37 -21.95
N LEU A 604 9.65 18.57 -21.70
CA LEU A 604 10.66 17.52 -21.77
C LEU A 604 10.62 16.60 -20.54
N THR A 605 10.34 17.15 -19.36
CA THR A 605 10.42 16.44 -18.08
C THR A 605 9.08 15.92 -17.60
N ALA A 606 7.97 16.42 -18.15
CA ALA A 606 6.63 16.01 -17.79
C ALA A 606 6.11 14.86 -18.66
N ARG A 607 5.31 13.98 -18.05
CA ARG A 607 4.46 13.00 -18.76
C ARG A 607 3.03 13.07 -18.25
N SER A 608 2.07 12.63 -19.07
CA SER A 608 0.65 12.70 -18.74
C SER A 608 0.30 12.01 -17.42
N ILE A 609 1.04 10.96 -17.05
CA ILE A 609 0.89 10.17 -15.80
C ILE A 609 1.02 11.01 -14.53
N GLU A 610 1.73 12.15 -14.57
CA GLU A 610 1.88 13.04 -13.41
C GLU A 610 0.60 13.82 -13.07
N TYR A 611 -0.35 13.89 -14.01
CA TYR A 611 -1.54 14.74 -13.89
C TYR A 611 -2.82 13.92 -13.84
N ASP A 612 -3.76 14.37 -13.01
CA ASP A 612 -5.15 13.92 -12.97
C ASP A 612 -6.01 14.69 -13.99
N ALA A 613 -5.62 15.91 -14.36
CA ALA A 613 -6.23 16.70 -15.44
C ALA A 613 -5.21 17.66 -16.08
N LEU A 614 -5.48 18.07 -17.32
CA LEU A 614 -4.68 19.04 -18.07
C LEU A 614 -5.52 20.25 -18.46
N VAL A 615 -4.97 21.45 -18.28
CA VAL A 615 -5.59 22.72 -18.67
C VAL A 615 -4.66 23.50 -19.58
N VAL A 616 -5.12 23.91 -20.76
CA VAL A 616 -4.35 24.74 -21.69
C VAL A 616 -4.75 26.20 -21.55
N ALA A 617 -3.76 27.07 -21.30
CA ALA A 617 -3.97 28.49 -21.14
C ALA A 617 -4.22 29.22 -22.46
N ASP A 618 -5.02 30.29 -22.40
CA ASP A 618 -5.08 31.33 -23.45
C ASP A 618 -3.68 31.91 -23.70
N GLY A 619 -3.39 32.28 -24.95
CA GLY A 619 -2.08 32.68 -25.46
C GLY A 619 -1.07 31.52 -25.57
N THR A 620 -1.49 30.27 -25.35
CA THR A 620 -0.63 29.12 -25.65
C THR A 620 -0.63 28.89 -27.16
N THR A 621 0.42 29.38 -27.82
CA THR A 621 0.57 29.29 -29.28
C THR A 621 0.29 27.87 -29.78
N PRO A 622 -0.57 27.69 -30.80
CA PRO A 622 -0.82 26.38 -31.41
C PRO A 622 0.52 25.81 -31.87
N THR A 623 0.96 24.74 -31.21
CA THR A 623 2.28 24.17 -31.42
C THR A 623 2.17 22.76 -31.98
N ARG A 624 3.07 22.44 -32.92
CA ARG A 624 3.30 21.05 -33.37
C ARG A 624 4.38 20.37 -32.52
N ASP A 625 4.68 20.89 -31.31
CA ASP A 625 5.55 20.21 -30.38
C ASP A 625 4.95 18.85 -30.02
N ILE A 626 5.59 17.82 -30.54
CA ILE A 626 5.15 16.44 -30.38
C ILE A 626 5.02 16.04 -28.92
N LYS A 627 5.78 16.65 -28.00
CA LYS A 627 5.71 16.31 -26.57
C LYS A 627 4.39 16.76 -25.95
N LEU A 628 3.94 17.97 -26.30
CA LEU A 628 2.63 18.46 -25.84
C LEU A 628 1.50 17.68 -26.50
N VAL A 629 1.59 17.45 -27.81
CA VAL A 629 0.57 16.68 -28.56
C VAL A 629 0.40 15.28 -27.96
N VAL A 630 1.50 14.56 -27.75
CA VAL A 630 1.45 13.21 -27.15
C VAL A 630 0.91 13.26 -25.72
N MET A 631 1.32 14.24 -24.91
CA MET A 631 0.82 14.38 -23.54
C MET A 631 -0.70 14.62 -23.49
N LEU A 632 -1.23 15.47 -24.37
CA LEU A 632 -2.67 15.72 -24.48
C LEU A 632 -3.41 14.48 -25.00
N GLN A 633 -2.85 13.77 -25.99
CA GLN A 633 -3.44 12.53 -26.52
C GLN A 633 -3.45 11.40 -25.49
N GLU A 634 -2.36 11.22 -24.75
CA GLU A 634 -2.29 10.26 -23.63
C GLU A 634 -3.36 10.61 -22.58
N ALA A 635 -3.44 11.88 -22.14
CA ALA A 635 -4.46 12.30 -21.18
C ALA A 635 -5.89 12.08 -21.71
N PHE A 636 -6.12 12.32 -23.00
CA PHE A 636 -7.42 12.11 -23.62
C PHE A 636 -7.80 10.62 -23.61
N ARG A 637 -6.89 9.75 -24.07
CA ARG A 637 -7.05 8.28 -24.12
C ARG A 637 -7.17 7.66 -22.73
N HIS A 638 -6.48 8.20 -21.74
CA HIS A 638 -6.59 7.77 -20.33
C HIS A 638 -7.83 8.33 -19.63
N CYS A 639 -8.78 8.89 -20.38
CA CYS A 639 -10.04 9.44 -19.88
C CYS A 639 -9.87 10.54 -18.81
N LYS A 640 -8.79 11.33 -18.87
CA LYS A 640 -8.60 12.46 -17.95
C LYS A 640 -9.44 13.66 -18.39
N PRO A 641 -9.95 14.47 -17.45
CA PRO A 641 -10.49 15.78 -17.78
C PRO A 641 -9.43 16.64 -18.50
N ILE A 642 -9.85 17.26 -19.60
CA ILE A 642 -9.01 18.20 -20.35
C ILE A 642 -9.79 19.51 -20.44
N ALA A 643 -9.12 20.63 -20.24
CA ALA A 643 -9.75 21.92 -20.29
C ALA A 643 -8.90 22.93 -21.06
N ALA A 644 -9.54 23.97 -21.59
CA ALA A 644 -8.85 25.10 -22.19
C ALA A 644 -9.67 26.37 -22.04
N TRP A 645 -9.00 27.52 -22.05
CA TRP A 645 -9.69 28.80 -22.17
C TRP A 645 -9.10 29.69 -23.25
N GLY A 646 -9.90 30.63 -23.75
CA GLY A 646 -9.49 31.56 -24.80
C GLY A 646 -9.06 30.84 -26.08
N ASP A 647 -7.93 31.23 -26.64
CA ASP A 647 -7.36 30.58 -27.83
C ASP A 647 -6.60 29.26 -27.53
N GLY A 648 -6.47 28.89 -26.24
CA GLY A 648 -5.85 27.63 -25.83
C GLY A 648 -6.54 26.38 -26.41
N THR A 649 -7.81 26.53 -26.84
CA THR A 649 -8.55 25.49 -27.56
C THR A 649 -7.87 25.09 -28.87
N ALA A 650 -7.13 26.01 -29.51
CA ALA A 650 -6.41 25.72 -30.75
C ALA A 650 -5.27 24.71 -30.56
N ALA A 651 -4.67 24.64 -29.36
CA ALA A 651 -3.70 23.58 -29.04
C ALA A 651 -4.37 22.20 -28.88
N LEU A 652 -5.60 22.15 -28.34
CA LEU A 652 -6.38 20.91 -28.27
C LEU A 652 -6.73 20.40 -29.69
N SER A 653 -7.25 21.28 -30.54
CA SER A 653 -7.54 20.94 -31.94
C SER A 653 -6.28 20.52 -32.71
N ALA A 654 -5.13 21.15 -32.46
CA ALA A 654 -3.85 20.75 -33.05
C ALA A 654 -3.38 19.36 -32.60
N ALA A 655 -3.82 18.88 -31.43
CA ALA A 655 -3.57 17.53 -30.94
C ALA A 655 -4.61 16.50 -31.46
N GLY A 656 -5.61 16.94 -32.24
CA GLY A 656 -6.70 16.11 -32.75
C GLY A 656 -7.79 15.85 -31.71
N ILE A 657 -7.94 16.73 -30.72
CA ILE A 657 -8.99 16.64 -29.69
C ILE A 657 -10.14 17.56 -30.08
N GLU A 658 -11.30 16.97 -30.31
CA GLU A 658 -12.54 17.70 -30.58
C GLU A 658 -13.02 18.45 -29.34
N LEU A 659 -13.49 19.68 -29.52
CA LEU A 659 -13.83 20.59 -28.42
C LEU A 659 -15.16 20.25 -27.74
N ASP A 660 -16.02 19.46 -28.41
CA ASP A 660 -17.30 18.95 -27.90
C ASP A 660 -17.20 17.51 -27.39
N ALA A 661 -16.02 16.89 -27.44
CA ALA A 661 -15.81 15.55 -26.90
C ALA A 661 -16.08 15.51 -25.39
N ALA A 662 -16.57 14.36 -24.90
CA ALA A 662 -16.92 14.18 -23.51
C ALA A 662 -15.74 14.56 -22.59
N GLY A 663 -16.02 15.39 -21.58
CA GLY A 663 -15.04 15.84 -20.57
C GLY A 663 -13.94 16.79 -21.09
N VAL A 664 -14.12 17.38 -22.28
CA VAL A 664 -13.37 18.55 -22.73
C VAL A 664 -14.12 19.82 -22.28
N LEU A 665 -13.49 20.61 -21.40
CA LEU A 665 -14.09 21.81 -20.82
C LEU A 665 -13.53 23.07 -21.48
N VAL A 666 -14.37 23.86 -22.13
CA VAL A 666 -13.97 25.11 -22.80
C VAL A 666 -14.60 26.33 -22.15
N ALA A 667 -13.85 27.42 -22.02
CA ALA A 667 -14.34 28.70 -21.52
C ALA A 667 -13.66 29.90 -22.21
N GLY A 668 -14.26 31.08 -22.14
CA GLY A 668 -13.62 32.31 -22.63
C GLY A 668 -12.53 32.84 -21.68
N SER A 669 -12.59 32.52 -20.39
CA SER A 669 -11.62 32.94 -19.37
C SER A 669 -11.70 32.03 -18.14
N VAL A 670 -10.72 32.12 -17.25
CA VAL A 670 -10.75 31.43 -15.95
C VAL A 670 -11.75 32.13 -15.01
N ASP A 671 -12.99 31.63 -14.94
CA ASP A 671 -14.04 32.12 -14.04
C ASP A 671 -14.47 31.06 -13.00
N LYS A 672 -15.43 31.42 -12.13
CA LYS A 672 -15.92 30.50 -11.08
C LYS A 672 -16.60 29.26 -11.66
N LYS A 673 -17.28 29.39 -12.81
CA LYS A 673 -17.98 28.28 -13.47
C LYS A 673 -16.97 27.30 -14.05
N PHE A 674 -15.92 27.81 -14.70
CA PHE A 674 -14.82 27.00 -15.22
C PHE A 674 -14.10 26.23 -14.11
N ILE A 675 -13.75 26.90 -13.01
CA ILE A 675 -13.11 26.27 -11.85
C ILE A 675 -14.00 25.17 -11.26
N ALA A 676 -15.29 25.44 -11.06
CA ALA A 676 -16.23 24.45 -10.52
C ALA A 676 -16.43 23.25 -11.45
N ALA A 677 -16.49 23.47 -12.77
CA ALA A 677 -16.60 22.41 -13.75
C ALA A 677 -15.34 21.53 -13.77
N LEU A 678 -14.15 22.13 -13.73
CA LEU A 678 -12.88 21.42 -13.65
C LEU A 678 -12.79 20.58 -12.37
N ALA A 679 -13.08 21.19 -11.22
CA ALA A 679 -13.08 20.49 -9.93
C ALA A 679 -14.07 19.32 -9.91
N GLY A 680 -15.28 19.51 -10.44
CA GLY A 680 -16.29 18.45 -10.56
C GLY A 680 -15.81 17.30 -11.45
N ALA A 681 -15.20 17.61 -12.60
CA ALA A 681 -14.66 16.59 -13.50
C ALA A 681 -13.49 15.81 -12.88
N VAL A 682 -12.59 16.49 -12.16
CA VAL A 682 -11.49 15.83 -11.41
C VAL A 682 -12.04 14.98 -10.26
N GLY A 683 -13.10 15.44 -9.57
CA GLY A 683 -13.75 14.69 -8.50
C GLY A 683 -14.47 13.43 -8.97
N LEU A 684 -14.86 13.35 -10.25
CA LEU A 684 -15.34 12.10 -10.88
C LEU A 684 -14.19 11.17 -11.29
N HIS A 685 -12.94 11.57 -11.04
CA HIS A 685 -11.69 10.88 -11.32
C HIS A 685 -11.35 10.70 -12.80
N ARG A 686 -12.28 10.22 -13.63
CA ARG A 686 -12.13 10.03 -15.08
C ARG A 686 -13.46 10.28 -15.80
N VAL A 687 -13.35 10.55 -17.09
CA VAL A 687 -14.47 10.80 -18.00
C VAL A 687 -14.84 9.49 -18.69
N TRP A 688 -15.54 8.62 -17.97
CA TRP A 688 -15.84 7.26 -18.44
C TRP A 688 -16.74 7.23 -19.69
N ASP A 689 -17.55 8.26 -19.94
CA ASP A 689 -18.33 8.39 -21.17
C ASP A 689 -17.46 8.39 -22.44
N ARG A 690 -16.17 8.76 -22.31
CA ARG A 690 -15.20 8.77 -23.41
C ARG A 690 -14.66 7.37 -23.76
N THR A 691 -14.86 6.38 -22.90
CA THR A 691 -14.33 5.01 -23.11
C THR A 691 -14.77 4.41 -24.45
N VAL A 692 -15.99 4.71 -24.91
CA VAL A 692 -16.50 4.28 -26.23
C VAL A 692 -15.63 4.81 -27.38
N ASP A 693 -15.01 5.97 -27.24
CA ASP A 693 -14.21 6.60 -28.29
C ASP A 693 -12.73 6.17 -28.24
N VAL A 694 -12.22 5.85 -27.04
CA VAL A 694 -10.77 5.65 -26.82
C VAL A 694 -10.38 4.22 -26.46
N MET A 695 -11.33 3.41 -26.03
CA MET A 695 -11.14 1.99 -25.75
C MET A 695 -11.75 1.09 -26.82
N ALA A 696 -12.62 1.61 -27.70
CA ALA A 696 -13.13 0.83 -28.82
C ALA A 696 -11.99 0.36 -29.74
N SER A 697 -11.95 -0.94 -30.00
CA SER A 697 -11.02 -1.58 -30.93
C SER A 697 -11.82 -2.21 -32.06
N GLU A 698 -11.30 -2.20 -33.28
CA GLU A 698 -11.89 -2.99 -34.37
C GLU A 698 -11.78 -4.50 -34.11
N VAL A 699 -10.90 -4.89 -33.19
CA VAL A 699 -10.67 -6.26 -32.73
C VAL A 699 -11.24 -6.42 -31.32
N ALA A 700 -12.13 -7.38 -31.14
CA ALA A 700 -12.68 -7.75 -29.85
C ALA A 700 -11.56 -8.07 -28.82
N PRO A 701 -11.78 -7.83 -27.51
CA PRO A 701 -13.09 -7.70 -26.86
C PRO A 701 -13.80 -6.34 -27.00
N ALA A 702 -13.15 -5.27 -27.47
CA ALA A 702 -13.73 -3.94 -27.37
C ALA A 702 -14.69 -3.55 -28.52
N ARG A 703 -15.94 -4.04 -28.44
CA ARG A 703 -17.17 -3.33 -28.85
C ARG A 703 -18.34 -3.69 -27.94
#